data_AF-A0A8T1N832-F1
#
_entry.id   AF-A0A8T1N832-F1
#
_cell.length_a   1.000
_cell.length_b   1.000
_cell.length_c   1.000
_cell.angle_alpha   90.00
_cell.angle_beta   90.00
_cell.angle_gamma   90.00
#
_symmetry.space_group_name_H-M   'P 1'
#
loop_
_entity.id
_entity.type
_entity.pdbx_description
1 polymer ?
#
loop_
_entity_poly.entity_id
_entity_poly.type
_entity_poly.pdbx_seq_one_letter_code
_entity_poly.pdbx_strand_id
1 'polypeptide(L)'
;MAFRLPDSSSASSSSALKWSFDVFLSFRGIDTRNNFTAHLYQALLAKGIKTYRDDTDLERAEGISPGLLKAIEESMIFIIILSPNYASSTWCLEELTKILECKETKQQIVLPVFYHVDPSDVRNLKESFGEALAKHHERFQEDPKVQRWKESLREVATLAGLHLAKDGNEYEFMQEIVKWVDLRIFKSRYEFDIAEHPIGLESRLKDLITNLEIGRNDITLMIGIYGIGGIGKTTLAKAIFNSIGRHFEARCFLKDVRENSSQQRGLVKMQENLLYELLGSFESSHSGSSGGINVIKRRLCSKRVLIILDDVNESRQLNELAGNHNWFGPGSRIVITTRDQHVLTYHPVDSTYEVQGLDNNQAIQLFNWHAFKRDKPDESYVQLTKCIIGYAKGLPLALIVLGSDLTGRTIDEWKNALEKYERNIHKGIYEILKISYDGLDNMEKDIFLDIACFFKGKSLEYVMKILEGCGFSSYFGIARLKDKCLINIRNQCVEMHDLLQEMGREIVQRESPKEAGKRSRLWFHKDIRDVLEENTGTNTIEGILLDFPEGDDKICLHSKTFENMRNLRLFINRNAQFSAGPNYLSNKLRVIDWPEYPSSVLPHNFHGNNLVEFEMPNSRIKELGGLISKNLTYMDLRYCKFITKIPDLSRNSNLESLDLGDCENLVEVHHSVGFLEKLCRFSVSGCCKLRILPKGFKLRSLRFFDFKYCWCLEEFPEIECEMEFLAKLDFQGTSIKKLHSSIENLKGLKRLDLYGSSLKELPSSIGNLTRLEELHAAGSSSSAIWKSLQVSNFFPALVELDISGSDIVIFPAQGVRFASLRHLLLNNCKKLEEILPIPLSISTVEARECTSLKSFALLSDILILIKNSGTIFSNFLRIDLYRCHKLCANMRPISSCEERHSTEQNRVDHFEDRYIDIIFPGNRIPSWFSYSKEAHDSNLCEIDINQPHHWNDKDEIVLYVVLGFRVGITDPIMDNADITVKIHDRSDWEDLYTRDVTFSWTDSDHVWMLWMSYGKEVDVSRFRFECKSEFVVFRRVGIHFLKKHEENVRDEDITGDEGGDCWLDFMDEKRHSSISYLENDNKNSEEDFYCGAIFNFLRCGAIFNFLRCLLPS
;
A
#
# COMPACT_ATOMS: atom_id res chain seq x y z
N MET A 1 19.28 23.28 -28.09
CA MET A 1 18.31 24.41 -28.13
C MET A 1 17.27 24.15 -27.05
N ALA A 2 17.10 25.10 -26.13
CA ALA A 2 16.24 24.96 -24.95
C ALA A 2 14.76 24.94 -25.32
N PHE A 3 14.03 23.94 -24.79
CA PHE A 3 12.58 23.85 -24.86
C PHE A 3 11.94 24.98 -24.04
N ARG A 4 11.13 25.83 -24.68
CA ARG A 4 10.10 26.63 -23.99
C ARG A 4 8.78 25.89 -24.08
N LEU A 5 8.28 25.43 -22.94
CA LEU A 5 6.87 25.04 -22.76
C LEU A 5 6.02 26.33 -22.71
N PRO A 6 4.75 26.32 -23.15
CA PRO A 6 3.87 27.49 -23.01
C PRO A 6 3.50 27.72 -21.53
N ASP A 7 3.58 28.97 -21.08
CA ASP A 7 3.22 29.40 -19.72
C ASP A 7 1.72 29.28 -19.44
N SER A 8 1.42 28.89 -18.20
CA SER A 8 0.09 28.69 -17.63
C SER A 8 -0.55 30.00 -17.15
N SER A 9 -0.98 30.88 -18.06
CA SER A 9 -1.89 32.00 -17.71
C SER A 9 -2.45 32.73 -18.94
N SER A 10 -3.04 32.00 -19.88
CA SER A 10 -4.18 32.50 -20.65
C SER A 10 -4.76 31.34 -21.45
N ALA A 11 -6.04 31.04 -21.24
CA ALA A 11 -6.82 30.30 -22.23
C ALA A 11 -7.04 31.23 -23.44
N SER A 12 -5.98 31.47 -24.21
CA SER A 12 -6.10 31.82 -25.61
C SER A 12 -5.77 30.54 -26.36
N SER A 13 -6.72 30.08 -27.17
CA SER A 13 -6.55 28.99 -28.11
C SER A 13 -5.12 28.99 -28.65
N SER A 14 -4.34 27.93 -28.46
CA SER A 14 -3.12 27.74 -29.24
C SER A 14 -3.58 27.71 -30.69
N SER A 15 -3.45 28.84 -31.38
CA SER A 15 -3.71 28.92 -32.80
C SER A 15 -2.64 28.06 -33.46
N ALA A 16 -2.97 26.79 -33.67
CA ALA A 16 -2.34 25.98 -34.69
C ALA A 16 -2.20 26.90 -35.91
N LEU A 17 -0.98 27.10 -36.41
CA LEU A 17 -0.68 27.95 -37.56
C LEU A 17 -1.73 27.69 -38.66
N LYS A 18 -2.78 28.50 -38.68
CA LYS A 18 -3.84 28.40 -39.67
C LYS A 18 -3.27 29.12 -40.87
N TRP A 19 -2.71 28.35 -41.80
CA TRP A 19 -2.30 28.87 -43.09
C TRP A 19 -3.49 29.56 -43.74
N SER A 20 -3.36 30.83 -44.10
CA SER A 20 -4.38 31.56 -44.83
C SER A 20 -4.57 30.99 -46.23
N PHE A 21 -3.53 30.35 -46.79
CA PHE A 21 -3.56 29.70 -48.10
C PHE A 21 -2.91 28.31 -48.04
N ASP A 22 -3.47 27.38 -48.81
CA ASP A 22 -2.90 26.04 -49.03
C ASP A 22 -1.67 26.09 -49.92
N VAL A 23 -1.74 26.86 -50.99
CA VAL A 23 -0.71 26.94 -52.02
C VAL A 23 -0.44 28.40 -52.35
N PHE A 24 0.83 28.75 -52.55
CA PHE A 24 1.26 30.00 -53.15
C PHE A 24 1.95 29.70 -54.49
N LEU A 25 1.51 30.38 -55.55
CA LEU A 25 2.13 30.27 -56.88
C LEU A 25 3.11 31.42 -57.08
N SER A 26 4.41 31.10 -57.20
CA SER A 26 5.42 32.05 -57.69
C SER A 26 5.73 31.73 -59.15
N PHE A 27 5.58 32.72 -60.03
CA PHE A 27 5.71 32.53 -61.48
C PHE A 27 6.05 33.83 -62.19
N ARG A 28 6.60 33.72 -63.41
CA ARG A 28 6.77 34.89 -64.27
C ARG A 28 5.46 35.17 -65.01
N GLY A 29 4.84 36.30 -64.70
CA GLY A 29 3.55 36.69 -65.28
C GLY A 29 3.52 36.70 -66.81
N ILE A 30 4.55 37.27 -67.45
CA ILE A 30 4.63 37.37 -68.92
C ILE A 30 4.65 35.99 -69.59
N ASP A 31 5.27 34.99 -68.95
CA ASP A 31 5.49 33.68 -69.57
C ASP A 31 4.29 32.75 -69.38
N THR A 32 3.70 32.74 -68.18
CA THR A 32 2.79 31.66 -67.76
C THR A 32 1.42 32.09 -67.20
N ARG A 33 1.15 33.40 -67.03
CA ARG A 33 -0.03 33.89 -66.28
C ARG A 33 -1.36 33.42 -66.87
N ASN A 34 -1.52 33.54 -68.18
CA ASN A 34 -2.81 33.34 -68.87
C ASN A 34 -2.94 31.96 -69.56
N ASN A 35 -1.95 31.09 -69.43
CA ASN A 35 -1.94 29.72 -69.96
C ASN A 35 -1.75 28.72 -68.80
N PHE A 36 -0.57 28.10 -68.66
CA PHE A 36 -0.25 27.07 -67.69
C PHE A 36 -0.62 27.45 -66.25
N THR A 37 -0.22 28.62 -65.75
CA THR A 37 -0.49 29.02 -64.36
C THR A 37 -1.98 29.30 -64.13
N ALA A 38 -2.71 29.82 -65.12
CA ALA A 38 -4.15 30.00 -65.04
C ALA A 38 -4.88 28.65 -64.94
N HIS A 39 -4.51 27.68 -65.78
CA HIS A 39 -5.09 26.34 -65.75
C HIS A 39 -4.76 25.59 -64.46
N LEU A 40 -3.50 25.66 -63.99
CA LEU A 40 -3.09 25.06 -62.72
C LEU A 40 -3.84 25.67 -61.53
N TYR A 41 -3.96 27.00 -61.49
CA TYR A 41 -4.72 27.70 -60.46
C TYR A 41 -6.19 27.25 -60.43
N GLN A 42 -6.84 27.17 -61.59
CA GLN A 42 -8.23 26.70 -61.69
C GLN A 42 -8.37 25.22 -61.29
N ALA A 43 -7.41 24.37 -61.67
CA ALA A 43 -7.43 22.96 -61.32
C ALA A 43 -7.25 22.73 -59.80
N LEU A 44 -6.41 23.53 -59.15
CA LEU A 44 -6.26 23.53 -57.69
C LEU A 44 -7.55 24.02 -57.00
N LEU A 45 -8.15 25.12 -57.46
CA LEU A 45 -9.42 25.61 -56.92
C LEU A 45 -10.57 24.62 -57.10
N ALA A 46 -10.66 23.95 -58.25
CA ALA A 46 -11.68 22.93 -58.52
C ALA A 46 -11.58 21.72 -57.56
N LYS A 47 -10.41 21.50 -56.96
CA LYS A 47 -10.17 20.49 -55.91
C LYS A 47 -10.41 21.02 -54.49
N GLY A 48 -10.86 22.27 -54.34
CA GLY A 48 -11.07 22.92 -53.05
C GLY A 48 -9.78 23.38 -52.36
N ILE A 49 -8.66 23.45 -53.10
CA ILE A 49 -7.36 23.86 -52.56
C ILE A 49 -7.27 25.39 -52.60
N LYS A 50 -7.15 26.03 -51.42
CA LYS A 50 -7.14 27.49 -51.31
C LYS A 50 -5.80 28.06 -51.78
N THR A 51 -5.72 28.45 -53.05
CA THR A 51 -4.48 28.88 -53.69
C THR A 51 -4.38 30.41 -53.73
N TYR A 52 -3.21 30.97 -53.43
CA TYR A 52 -2.87 32.36 -53.67
C TYR A 52 -2.17 32.49 -55.02
N ARG A 53 -2.71 33.38 -55.87
CA ARG A 53 -2.12 33.80 -57.14
C ARG A 53 -2.15 35.33 -57.18
N ASP A 54 -1.01 35.95 -57.45
CA ASP A 54 -0.97 37.40 -57.63
C ASP A 54 -1.64 37.78 -58.97
N ASP A 55 -2.81 38.42 -58.85
CA ASP A 55 -3.65 38.87 -59.97
C ASP A 55 -3.33 40.32 -60.42
N THR A 56 -2.31 40.98 -59.85
CA THR A 56 -2.01 42.38 -60.17
C THR A 56 -1.08 42.54 -61.39
N ASP A 57 -1.50 43.37 -62.35
CA ASP A 57 -0.66 43.89 -63.45
C ASP A 57 0.20 45.09 -62.98
N LEU A 58 0.91 44.93 -61.86
CA LEU A 58 1.67 46.04 -61.27
C LEU A 58 3.03 46.24 -61.96
N GLU A 59 3.00 46.97 -63.08
CA GLU A 59 4.04 47.95 -63.37
C GLU A 59 3.96 49.08 -62.33
N ARG A 60 4.65 48.96 -61.18
CA ARG A 60 5.04 50.13 -60.35
C ARG A 60 6.09 49.75 -59.29
N ALA A 61 7.28 50.30 -59.48
CA ALA A 61 8.33 50.66 -58.51
C ALA A 61 8.57 49.79 -57.25
N GLU A 62 9.73 49.12 -57.26
CA GLU A 62 10.62 48.78 -56.13
C GLU A 62 9.98 48.36 -54.78
N GLY A 63 9.79 47.04 -54.63
CA GLY A 63 9.67 46.33 -53.35
C GLY A 63 8.42 45.46 -53.21
N ILE A 64 8.57 44.21 -52.71
CA ILE A 64 7.45 43.32 -52.39
C ILE A 64 6.46 44.03 -51.46
N SER A 65 5.17 44.03 -51.81
CA SER A 65 4.13 44.61 -50.94
C SER A 65 4.05 43.87 -49.60
N PRO A 66 3.77 44.55 -48.47
CA PRO A 66 3.58 43.90 -47.18
C PRO A 66 2.49 42.81 -47.19
N GLY A 67 1.47 42.97 -48.05
CA GLY A 67 0.42 41.98 -48.25
C GLY A 67 0.91 40.70 -48.93
N LEU A 68 1.84 40.81 -49.87
CA LEU A 68 2.43 39.66 -50.56
C LEU A 68 3.42 38.91 -49.66
N LEU A 69 4.28 39.62 -48.90
CA LEU A 69 5.13 38.99 -47.89
C LEU A 69 4.31 38.21 -46.86
N LYS A 70 3.19 38.80 -46.43
CA LYS A 70 2.25 38.14 -45.52
C LYS A 70 1.61 36.91 -46.16
N ALA A 71 1.22 36.97 -47.44
CA ALA A 71 0.68 35.82 -48.16
C ALA A 71 1.71 34.68 -48.27
N ILE A 72 2.97 34.99 -48.55
CA ILE A 72 4.07 34.01 -48.54
C ILE A 72 4.19 33.38 -47.15
N GLU A 73 4.26 34.20 -46.12
CA GLU A 73 4.41 33.73 -44.74
C GLU A 73 3.22 32.91 -44.22
N GLU A 74 2.03 33.09 -44.79
CA GLU A 74 0.77 32.42 -44.42
C GLU A 74 0.38 31.27 -45.36
N SER A 75 1.26 30.86 -46.29
CA SER A 75 0.98 29.76 -47.25
C SER A 75 1.63 28.44 -46.86
N MET A 76 0.95 27.31 -47.02
CA MET A 76 1.51 26.01 -46.61
C MET A 76 2.52 25.42 -47.62
N ILE A 77 2.19 25.47 -48.91
CA ILE A 77 2.98 24.91 -50.02
C ILE A 77 3.33 26.03 -51.00
N PHE A 78 4.57 26.07 -51.47
CA PHE A 78 5.00 26.97 -52.53
C PHE A 78 5.23 26.18 -53.81
N ILE A 79 4.56 26.58 -54.89
CA ILE A 79 4.84 26.06 -56.25
C ILE A 79 5.58 27.17 -57.00
N ILE A 80 6.82 26.90 -57.37
CA ILE A 80 7.70 27.85 -58.04
C ILE A 80 7.83 27.43 -59.50
N ILE A 81 7.16 28.16 -60.39
CA ILE A 81 7.12 27.87 -61.81
C ILE A 81 8.28 28.60 -62.49
N LEU A 82 9.39 27.89 -62.66
CA LEU A 82 10.62 28.36 -63.29
C LEU A 82 10.49 28.28 -64.82
N SER A 83 10.17 29.42 -65.44
CA SER A 83 10.09 29.61 -66.89
C SER A 83 11.34 30.29 -67.45
N PRO A 84 11.58 30.31 -68.78
CA PRO A 84 12.82 30.84 -69.36
C PRO A 84 13.15 32.27 -68.93
N ASN A 85 12.15 33.15 -68.72
CA ASN A 85 12.39 34.55 -68.32
C ASN A 85 12.16 34.80 -66.82
N TYR A 86 12.07 33.77 -65.98
CA TYR A 86 11.80 33.94 -64.54
C TYR A 86 12.81 34.86 -63.85
N ALA A 87 14.10 34.62 -64.09
CA ALA A 87 15.18 35.40 -63.48
C ALA A 87 15.34 36.84 -64.03
N SER A 88 14.58 37.23 -65.06
CA SER A 88 14.56 38.63 -65.55
C SER A 88 13.77 39.59 -64.65
N SER A 89 12.97 39.05 -63.74
CA SER A 89 12.13 39.82 -62.83
C SER A 89 12.76 39.85 -61.44
N THR A 90 13.11 41.05 -60.97
CA THR A 90 13.56 41.25 -59.58
C THR A 90 12.49 40.82 -58.57
N TRP A 91 11.21 40.96 -58.91
CA TRP A 91 10.09 40.55 -58.08
C TRP A 91 10.06 39.04 -57.84
N CYS A 92 10.13 38.24 -58.91
CA CYS A 92 10.19 36.78 -58.82
C CYS A 92 11.40 36.31 -57.99
N LEU A 93 12.55 36.99 -58.12
CA LEU A 93 13.77 36.67 -57.36
C LEU A 93 13.67 37.03 -55.87
N GLU A 94 13.01 38.14 -55.54
CA GLU A 94 12.74 38.51 -54.15
C GLU A 94 11.72 37.55 -53.51
N GLU A 95 10.64 37.17 -54.21
CA GLU A 95 9.69 36.16 -53.74
C GLU A 95 10.39 34.83 -53.46
N LEU A 96 11.20 34.35 -54.41
CA LEU A 96 11.96 33.11 -54.29
C LEU A 96 12.85 33.12 -53.04
N THR A 97 13.55 34.23 -52.80
CA THR A 97 14.44 34.36 -51.63
C THR A 97 13.65 34.32 -50.33
N LYS A 98 12.49 34.99 -50.25
CA LYS A 98 11.63 34.94 -49.06
C LYS A 98 11.00 33.56 -48.86
N ILE A 99 10.62 32.88 -49.93
CA ILE A 99 10.09 31.51 -49.88
C ILE A 99 11.13 30.55 -49.29
N LEU A 100 12.39 30.64 -49.70
CA LEU A 100 13.45 29.78 -49.18
C LEU A 100 13.79 30.10 -47.71
N GLU A 101 13.77 31.38 -47.31
CA GLU A 101 13.87 31.78 -45.90
C GLU A 101 12.74 31.15 -45.06
N CYS A 102 11.52 31.16 -45.60
CA CYS A 102 10.33 30.62 -44.93
C CYS A 102 10.34 29.07 -44.89
N LYS A 103 10.91 28.41 -45.92
CA LYS A 103 11.20 26.97 -45.91
C LYS A 103 12.15 26.60 -44.77
N GLU A 104 13.22 27.35 -44.54
CA GLU A 104 14.17 27.07 -43.44
C GLU A 104 13.58 27.37 -42.07
N THR A 105 12.91 28.51 -41.91
CA THR A 105 12.44 28.99 -40.60
C THR A 105 11.11 28.35 -40.15
N LYS A 106 10.20 28.03 -41.08
CA LYS A 106 8.85 27.51 -40.79
C LYS A 106 8.59 26.09 -41.31
N GLN A 107 9.59 25.43 -41.89
CA GLN A 107 9.48 24.07 -42.48
C GLN A 107 8.35 23.93 -43.53
N GLN A 108 8.04 25.01 -44.26
CA GLN A 108 7.05 24.99 -45.33
C GLN A 108 7.58 24.23 -46.56
N ILE A 109 6.64 23.68 -47.35
CA ILE A 109 6.97 22.77 -48.45
C ILE A 109 7.18 23.57 -49.73
N VAL A 110 8.30 23.33 -50.43
CA VAL A 110 8.61 23.97 -51.71
C VAL A 110 8.63 22.93 -52.83
N LEU A 111 7.91 23.19 -53.92
CA LEU A 111 7.90 22.42 -55.16
C LEU A 111 8.42 23.29 -56.31
N PRO A 112 9.65 23.06 -56.79
CA PRO A 112 10.10 23.61 -58.05
C PRO A 112 9.37 22.92 -59.21
N VAL A 113 8.83 23.71 -60.13
CA VAL A 113 8.26 23.27 -61.41
C VAL A 113 9.06 23.91 -62.52
N PHE A 114 9.85 23.11 -63.23
CA PHE A 114 10.69 23.56 -64.33
C PHE A 114 9.89 23.50 -65.63
N TYR A 115 9.36 24.65 -66.04
CA TYR A 115 8.46 24.79 -67.19
C TYR A 115 9.26 25.18 -68.43
N HIS A 116 9.52 24.20 -69.32
CA HIS A 116 10.33 24.36 -70.53
C HIS A 116 11.76 24.88 -70.30
N VAL A 117 12.31 24.58 -69.13
CA VAL A 117 13.67 24.97 -68.69
C VAL A 117 14.34 23.74 -68.10
N ASP A 118 15.61 23.49 -68.43
CA ASP A 118 16.37 22.41 -67.81
C ASP A 118 16.80 22.82 -66.37
N PRO A 119 16.59 21.98 -65.34
CA PRO A 119 17.03 22.27 -63.97
C PRO A 119 18.53 22.60 -63.86
N SER A 120 19.36 22.04 -64.74
CA SER A 120 20.80 22.29 -64.76
C SER A 120 21.15 23.70 -65.24
N ASP A 121 20.31 24.33 -66.06
CA ASP A 121 20.49 25.72 -66.50
C ASP A 121 20.17 26.70 -65.37
N VAL A 122 19.15 26.40 -64.55
CA VAL A 122 18.85 27.17 -63.33
C VAL A 122 19.96 26.98 -62.29
N ARG A 123 20.41 25.74 -62.07
CA ARG A 123 21.46 25.45 -61.07
C ARG A 123 22.81 26.06 -61.42
N ASN A 124 23.20 25.98 -62.69
CA ASN A 124 24.49 26.49 -63.16
C ASN A 124 24.42 27.95 -63.64
N LEU A 125 23.23 28.57 -63.59
CA LEU A 125 22.96 29.94 -64.04
C LEU A 125 23.42 30.15 -65.48
N LYS A 126 23.00 29.25 -66.38
CA LYS A 126 23.30 29.27 -67.81
C LYS A 126 22.11 29.82 -68.61
N GLU A 127 22.32 30.06 -69.90
CA GLU A 127 21.32 30.58 -70.84
C GLU A 127 20.63 31.85 -70.31
N SER A 128 19.31 31.92 -70.42
CA SER A 128 18.49 33.07 -70.05
C SER A 128 18.61 33.48 -68.59
N PHE A 129 18.89 32.53 -67.67
CA PHE A 129 19.07 32.81 -66.25
C PHE A 129 20.41 33.52 -65.99
N GLY A 130 21.48 33.08 -66.66
CA GLY A 130 22.78 33.73 -66.60
C GLY A 130 22.77 35.14 -67.20
N GLU A 131 22.16 35.29 -68.37
CA GLU A 131 22.02 36.60 -69.06
C GLU A 131 21.20 37.60 -68.24
N ALA A 132 20.10 37.15 -67.63
CA ALA A 132 19.26 38.00 -66.79
C ALA A 132 20.01 38.49 -65.54
N LEU A 133 20.76 37.61 -64.88
CA LEU A 133 21.57 37.98 -63.71
C LEU A 133 22.73 38.90 -64.06
N ALA A 134 23.34 38.76 -65.24
CA ALA A 134 24.36 39.70 -65.72
C ALA A 134 23.78 41.11 -65.87
N LYS A 135 22.59 41.23 -66.48
CA LYS A 135 21.87 42.52 -66.59
C LYS A 135 21.50 43.10 -65.22
N HIS A 136 21.09 42.27 -64.26
CA HIS A 136 20.84 42.74 -62.90
C HIS A 136 22.11 43.17 -62.18
N HIS A 137 23.24 42.49 -62.40
CA HIS A 137 24.52 42.89 -61.83
C HIS A 137 25.01 44.22 -62.41
N GLU A 138 24.81 44.48 -63.70
CA GLU A 138 25.08 45.79 -64.31
C GLU A 138 24.18 46.89 -63.72
N ARG A 139 22.89 46.59 -63.51
CA ARG A 139 21.91 47.55 -62.99
C ARG A 139 22.10 47.88 -61.50
N PHE A 140 22.50 46.92 -60.68
CA PHE A 140 22.56 47.05 -59.22
C PHE A 140 23.99 46.98 -58.64
N GLN A 141 25.01 46.77 -59.46
CA GLN A 141 26.42 46.76 -59.09
C GLN A 141 26.73 45.80 -57.91
N GLU A 142 27.40 46.29 -56.85
CA GLU A 142 27.80 45.51 -55.67
C GLU A 142 26.66 45.32 -54.63
N ASP A 143 25.40 45.56 -55.00
CA ASP A 143 24.28 45.30 -54.09
C ASP A 143 24.23 43.79 -53.71
N PRO A 144 24.28 43.44 -52.41
CA PRO A 144 24.29 42.05 -51.95
C PRO A 144 23.05 41.25 -52.36
N LYS A 145 21.96 41.90 -52.77
CA LYS A 145 20.74 41.22 -53.23
C LYS A 145 20.98 40.34 -54.46
N VAL A 146 21.84 40.74 -55.39
CA VAL A 146 22.11 39.95 -56.61
C VAL A 146 22.81 38.64 -56.24
N GLN A 147 23.66 38.66 -55.22
CA GLN A 147 24.33 37.47 -54.71
C GLN A 147 23.34 36.54 -54.00
N ARG A 148 22.43 37.08 -53.18
CA ARG A 148 21.34 36.31 -52.56
C ARG A 148 20.44 35.66 -53.62
N TRP A 149 20.08 36.37 -54.69
CA TRP A 149 19.28 35.80 -55.78
C TRP A 149 19.98 34.64 -56.49
N LYS A 150 21.31 34.74 -56.71
CA LYS A 150 22.13 33.65 -57.25
C LYS A 150 22.11 32.42 -56.35
N GLU A 151 22.20 32.62 -55.04
CA GLU A 151 22.16 31.55 -54.04
C GLU A 151 20.77 30.90 -53.99
N SER A 152 19.70 31.69 -53.95
CA SER A 152 18.31 31.23 -53.98
C SER A 152 17.99 30.39 -55.23
N LEU A 153 18.43 30.83 -56.41
CA LEU A 153 18.25 30.08 -57.67
C LEU A 153 19.03 28.75 -57.67
N ARG A 154 20.24 28.76 -57.12
CA ARG A 154 21.03 27.52 -56.97
C ARG A 154 20.35 26.56 -56.00
N GLU A 155 19.88 27.04 -54.86
CA GLU A 155 19.21 26.23 -53.84
C GLU A 155 17.94 25.61 -54.39
N VAL A 156 17.04 26.41 -54.98
CA VAL A 156 15.76 25.90 -55.50
C VAL A 156 15.97 24.85 -56.60
N ALA A 157 17.03 24.98 -57.41
CA ALA A 157 17.38 24.01 -58.44
C ALA A 157 18.00 22.71 -57.88
N THR A 158 18.43 22.69 -56.61
CA THR A 158 18.84 21.45 -55.93
C THR A 158 17.68 20.68 -55.29
N LEU A 159 16.51 21.31 -55.16
CA LEU A 159 15.33 20.65 -54.61
C LEU A 159 14.73 19.67 -55.63
N ALA A 160 14.12 18.59 -55.14
CA ALA A 160 13.39 17.65 -55.98
C ALA A 160 12.13 18.32 -56.55
N GLY A 161 12.18 18.69 -57.83
CA GLY A 161 11.08 19.32 -58.56
C GLY A 161 10.51 18.46 -59.68
N LEU A 162 9.46 18.97 -60.33
CA LEU A 162 8.85 18.36 -61.51
C LEU A 162 9.31 19.12 -62.77
N HIS A 163 9.64 18.42 -63.84
CA HIS A 163 10.19 19.00 -65.07
C HIS A 163 9.31 18.69 -66.27
N LEU A 164 8.92 19.73 -67.00
CA LEU A 164 8.18 19.63 -68.26
C LEU A 164 9.11 19.95 -69.44
N ALA A 165 9.43 18.92 -70.22
CA ALA A 165 10.17 19.06 -71.47
C ALA A 165 9.39 19.87 -72.52
N LYS A 166 10.08 20.38 -73.55
CA LYS A 166 9.49 21.25 -74.59
C LYS A 166 8.37 20.58 -75.41
N ASP A 167 8.33 19.26 -75.43
CA ASP A 167 7.38 18.40 -76.14
C ASP A 167 6.40 17.67 -75.20
N GLY A 168 6.42 17.98 -73.90
CA GLY A 168 5.58 17.34 -72.90
C GLY A 168 4.10 17.77 -72.92
N ASN A 169 3.21 16.89 -72.47
CA ASN A 169 1.78 17.17 -72.35
C ASN A 169 1.49 17.99 -71.08
N GLU A 170 1.15 19.27 -71.25
CA GLU A 170 0.83 20.18 -70.14
C GLU A 170 -0.34 19.71 -69.28
N TYR A 171 -1.36 19.07 -69.86
CA TYR A 171 -2.54 18.63 -69.12
C TYR A 171 -2.22 17.50 -68.15
N GLU A 172 -1.51 16.46 -68.61
CA GLU A 172 -1.11 15.33 -67.77
C GLU A 172 -0.15 15.79 -66.66
N PHE A 173 0.80 16.67 -67.00
CA PHE A 173 1.74 17.25 -66.05
C PHE A 173 1.03 18.11 -64.99
N MET A 174 0.03 18.89 -65.38
CA MET A 174 -0.80 19.64 -64.45
C MET A 174 -1.56 18.70 -63.50
N GLN A 175 -2.14 17.60 -63.98
CA GLN A 175 -2.80 16.61 -63.13
C GLN A 175 -1.83 15.97 -62.13
N GLU A 176 -0.59 15.73 -62.54
CA GLU A 176 0.47 15.24 -61.65
C GLU A 176 0.76 16.22 -60.51
N ILE A 177 0.90 17.52 -60.82
CA ILE A 177 1.09 18.58 -59.82
C ILE A 177 -0.10 18.66 -58.87
N VAL A 178 -1.33 18.71 -59.40
CA VAL A 178 -2.54 18.80 -58.59
C VAL A 178 -2.66 17.60 -57.66
N LYS A 179 -2.41 16.38 -58.15
CA LYS A 179 -2.41 15.15 -57.34
C LYS A 179 -1.34 15.20 -56.26
N TRP A 180 -0.13 15.68 -56.59
CA TRP A 180 0.97 15.81 -55.64
C TRP A 180 0.63 16.78 -54.49
N VAL A 181 -0.04 17.89 -54.81
CA VAL A 181 -0.47 18.91 -53.85
C VAL A 181 -1.62 18.39 -52.99
N ASP A 182 -2.65 17.84 -53.61
CA ASP A 182 -3.84 17.29 -52.95
C ASP A 182 -3.45 16.22 -51.92
N LEU A 183 -2.55 15.29 -52.29
CA LEU A 183 -2.03 14.28 -51.37
C LEU A 183 -1.27 14.87 -50.17
N ARG A 184 -0.52 15.97 -50.35
CA ARG A 184 0.22 16.60 -49.24
C ARG A 184 -0.67 17.41 -48.32
N ILE A 185 -1.64 18.12 -48.87
CA ILE A 185 -2.64 18.86 -48.08
C ILE A 185 -3.50 17.86 -47.31
N PHE A 186 -3.95 16.79 -47.95
CA PHE A 186 -4.69 15.72 -47.30
C PHE A 186 -3.88 15.11 -46.15
N LYS A 187 -2.61 14.75 -46.39
CA LYS A 187 -1.73 14.19 -45.35
C LYS A 187 -1.43 15.15 -44.19
N SER A 188 -1.32 16.46 -44.48
CA SER A 188 -1.04 17.48 -43.45
C SER A 188 -2.28 17.89 -42.64
N ARG A 189 -3.47 17.88 -43.25
CA ARG A 189 -4.73 18.36 -42.64
C ARG A 189 -5.62 17.26 -42.07
N TYR A 190 -5.36 15.98 -42.34
CA TYR A 190 -6.17 14.90 -41.78
C TYR A 190 -5.91 14.78 -40.28
N GLU A 191 -6.79 15.38 -39.49
CA GLU A 191 -6.87 15.25 -38.03
C GLU A 191 -8.17 14.53 -37.70
N PHE A 192 -8.11 13.56 -36.80
CA PHE A 192 -9.31 12.89 -36.33
C PHE A 192 -10.09 13.82 -35.42
N ASP A 193 -11.41 13.85 -35.56
CA ASP A 193 -12.26 14.28 -34.45
C ASP A 193 -12.06 13.31 -33.28
N ILE A 194 -11.48 13.83 -32.19
CA ILE A 194 -11.02 13.03 -31.05
C ILE A 194 -12.25 12.55 -30.27
N ALA A 195 -13.09 13.49 -29.85
CA ALA A 195 -14.33 13.32 -29.13
C ALA A 195 -15.10 14.64 -29.13
N GLU A 196 -16.43 14.58 -29.02
CA GLU A 196 -17.29 15.77 -28.87
C GLU A 196 -16.82 16.66 -27.71
N HIS A 197 -16.40 16.03 -26.60
CA HIS A 197 -15.89 16.69 -25.40
C HIS A 197 -14.62 15.97 -24.86
N PRO A 198 -13.40 16.41 -25.24
CA PRO A 198 -12.14 15.72 -24.92
C PRO A 198 -11.66 15.99 -23.47
N ILE A 199 -12.37 15.45 -22.47
CA ILE A 199 -12.08 15.67 -21.03
C ILE A 199 -11.10 14.63 -20.48
N GLY A 200 -10.16 15.09 -19.64
CA GLY A 200 -9.20 14.20 -18.95
C GLY A 200 -8.17 13.53 -19.87
N LEU A 201 -7.97 14.06 -21.08
CA LEU A 201 -7.01 13.54 -22.05
C LEU A 201 -5.62 14.17 -21.90
N GLU A 202 -5.52 15.42 -21.45
CA GLU A 202 -4.26 16.18 -21.44
C GLU A 202 -3.16 15.53 -20.60
N SER A 203 -3.47 15.14 -19.36
CA SER A 203 -2.51 14.47 -18.47
C SER A 203 -2.06 13.13 -19.04
N ARG A 204 -3.01 12.28 -19.46
CA ARG A 204 -2.74 10.97 -20.05
C ARG A 204 -1.91 11.06 -21.34
N LEU A 205 -2.22 12.05 -22.18
CA LEU A 205 -1.49 12.32 -23.41
C LEU A 205 -0.06 12.78 -23.11
N LYS A 206 0.13 13.66 -22.12
CA LYS A 206 1.45 14.13 -21.68
C LYS A 206 2.32 12.96 -21.19
N ASP A 207 1.75 12.07 -20.39
CA ASP A 207 2.44 10.90 -19.88
C ASP A 207 2.86 9.96 -21.03
N LEU A 208 1.96 9.67 -21.97
CA LEU A 208 2.25 8.83 -23.13
C LEU A 208 3.25 9.47 -24.11
N ILE A 209 3.15 10.78 -24.36
CA ILE A 209 4.11 11.50 -25.20
C ILE A 209 5.52 11.43 -24.60
N THR A 210 5.62 11.48 -23.27
CA THR A 210 6.89 11.31 -22.56
C THR A 210 7.46 9.91 -22.79
N ASN A 211 6.63 8.87 -22.67
CA ASN A 211 7.02 7.48 -22.95
C ASN A 211 7.40 7.24 -24.43
N LEU A 212 6.84 8.02 -25.34
CA LEU A 212 7.16 7.95 -26.77
C LEU A 212 8.51 8.58 -27.12
N GLU A 213 9.23 9.22 -26.19
CA GLU A 213 10.59 9.77 -26.40
C GLU A 213 10.78 10.47 -27.77
N ILE A 214 9.89 11.38 -28.16
CA ILE A 214 9.84 11.95 -29.54
C ILE A 214 11.17 12.60 -29.96
N GLY A 215 11.98 13.07 -29.00
CA GLY A 215 13.30 13.64 -29.26
C GLY A 215 14.38 12.64 -29.70
N ARG A 216 14.15 11.33 -29.53
CA ARG A 216 15.12 10.27 -29.80
C ARG A 216 14.91 9.68 -31.20
N ASN A 217 15.71 10.14 -32.16
CA ASN A 217 15.58 9.76 -33.58
C ASN A 217 16.43 8.55 -34.00
N ASP A 218 17.22 7.98 -33.09
CA ASP A 218 18.12 6.85 -33.32
C ASP A 218 17.44 5.48 -33.13
N ILE A 219 16.29 5.44 -32.45
CA ILE A 219 15.59 4.19 -32.11
C ILE A 219 14.15 4.15 -32.64
N THR A 220 13.68 2.93 -32.93
CA THR A 220 12.26 2.62 -33.15
C THR A 220 11.66 2.22 -31.80
N LEU A 221 10.45 2.71 -31.48
CA LEU A 221 9.74 2.33 -30.27
C LEU A 221 8.34 1.81 -30.58
N MET A 222 7.94 0.77 -29.85
CA MET A 222 6.61 0.15 -29.86
C MET A 222 5.99 0.27 -28.46
N ILE A 223 4.78 0.85 -28.37
CA ILE A 223 4.06 1.04 -27.10
C ILE A 223 2.68 0.39 -27.19
N GLY A 224 2.34 -0.40 -26.17
CA GLY A 224 1.03 -1.04 -26.03
C GLY A 224 0.13 -0.32 -25.04
N ILE A 225 -1.03 0.16 -25.49
CA ILE A 225 -2.07 0.79 -24.67
C ILE A 225 -3.17 -0.23 -24.41
N TYR A 226 -3.45 -0.55 -23.14
CA TYR A 226 -4.43 -1.57 -22.78
C TYR A 226 -5.40 -1.13 -21.67
N GLY A 227 -6.49 -1.89 -21.49
CA GLY A 227 -7.51 -1.64 -20.46
C GLY A 227 -8.91 -2.13 -20.87
N ILE A 228 -9.88 -1.99 -19.96
CA ILE A 228 -11.28 -2.39 -20.15
C ILE A 228 -11.93 -1.75 -21.40
N GLY A 229 -12.92 -2.43 -21.99
CA GLY A 229 -13.75 -1.88 -23.07
C GLY A 229 -14.41 -0.55 -22.67
N GLY A 230 -14.41 0.44 -23.56
CA GLY A 230 -15.05 1.74 -23.29
C GLY A 230 -14.24 2.73 -22.42
N ILE A 231 -13.02 2.38 -21.99
CA ILE A 231 -12.17 3.26 -21.16
C ILE A 231 -11.55 4.46 -21.90
N GLY A 232 -11.62 4.49 -23.24
CA GLY A 232 -11.10 5.59 -24.05
C GLY A 232 -9.75 5.35 -24.75
N LYS A 233 -9.31 4.08 -24.91
CA LYS A 233 -8.06 3.72 -25.62
C LYS A 233 -7.99 4.31 -27.04
N THR A 234 -9.01 4.07 -27.86
CA THR A 234 -9.10 4.60 -29.24
C THR A 234 -9.09 6.13 -29.26
N THR A 235 -9.76 6.78 -28.31
CA THR A 235 -9.75 8.24 -28.16
C THR A 235 -8.35 8.77 -27.86
N LEU A 236 -7.62 8.10 -26.96
CA LEU A 236 -6.25 8.44 -26.62
C LEU A 236 -5.30 8.23 -27.81
N ALA A 237 -5.49 7.14 -28.56
CA ALA A 237 -4.72 6.87 -29.77
C ALA A 237 -4.96 7.93 -30.87
N LYS A 238 -6.21 8.38 -31.06
CA LYS A 238 -6.52 9.50 -31.97
C LYS A 238 -5.85 10.80 -31.52
N ALA A 239 -5.86 11.09 -30.22
CA ALA A 239 -5.18 12.27 -29.67
C ALA A 239 -3.67 12.23 -29.96
N ILE A 240 -3.02 11.08 -29.74
CA ILE A 240 -1.60 10.88 -30.11
C ILE A 240 -1.39 11.14 -31.60
N PHE A 241 -2.20 10.51 -32.47
CA PHE A 241 -2.07 10.66 -33.92
C PHE A 241 -2.09 12.12 -34.38
N ASN A 242 -2.99 12.91 -33.80
CA ASN A 242 -3.13 14.34 -34.09
C ASN A 242 -1.95 15.14 -33.52
N SER A 243 -1.59 14.91 -32.26
CA SER A 243 -0.59 15.72 -31.55
C SER A 243 0.83 15.52 -32.07
N ILE A 244 1.23 14.29 -32.43
CA ILE A 244 2.63 13.99 -32.76
C ILE A 244 2.85 13.63 -34.22
N GLY A 245 1.78 13.37 -34.99
CA GLY A 245 1.87 12.85 -36.35
C GLY A 245 2.67 13.71 -37.31
N ARG A 246 2.73 15.04 -37.08
CA ARG A 246 3.48 15.98 -37.93
C ARG A 246 5.00 15.83 -37.82
N HIS A 247 5.50 15.16 -36.77
CA HIS A 247 6.93 14.90 -36.60
C HIS A 247 7.45 13.72 -37.44
N PHE A 248 6.58 12.99 -38.16
CA PHE A 248 6.95 11.78 -38.89
C PHE A 248 6.87 12.00 -40.41
N GLU A 249 7.69 11.30 -41.18
CA GLU A 249 7.67 11.38 -42.65
C GLU A 249 6.37 10.83 -43.24
N ALA A 250 5.81 9.82 -42.57
CA ALA A 250 4.51 9.26 -42.89
C ALA A 250 3.83 8.76 -41.62
N ARG A 251 2.49 8.75 -41.63
CA ARG A 251 1.67 8.27 -40.51
C ARG A 251 0.48 7.45 -41.03
N CYS A 252 0.08 6.43 -40.29
CA CYS A 252 -1.05 5.56 -40.60
C CYS A 252 -1.83 5.21 -39.33
N PHE A 253 -3.17 5.21 -39.44
CA PHE A 253 -4.05 4.78 -38.37
C PHE A 253 -4.95 3.65 -38.88
N LEU A 254 -4.62 2.41 -38.50
CA LEU A 254 -5.46 1.25 -38.80
C LEU A 254 -6.50 1.07 -37.70
N LYS A 255 -7.76 1.40 -38.03
CA LYS A 255 -8.92 1.28 -37.13
C LYS A 255 -9.45 -0.14 -37.07
N ASP A 256 -10.01 -0.50 -35.91
CA ASP A 256 -10.82 -1.71 -35.68
C ASP A 256 -10.16 -3.00 -36.22
N VAL A 257 -8.89 -3.22 -35.85
CA VAL A 257 -8.07 -4.32 -36.38
C VAL A 257 -8.71 -5.67 -36.10
N ARG A 258 -9.30 -5.89 -34.93
CA ARG A 258 -10.08 -7.11 -34.62
C ARG A 258 -11.13 -7.40 -35.69
N GLU A 259 -11.99 -6.43 -35.98
CA GLU A 259 -13.17 -6.64 -36.84
C GLU A 259 -12.77 -6.77 -38.30
N ASN A 260 -11.90 -5.86 -38.77
CA ASN A 260 -11.49 -5.82 -40.16
C ASN A 260 -10.59 -7.01 -40.54
N SER A 261 -9.83 -7.59 -39.59
CA SER A 261 -8.96 -8.75 -39.87
C SER A 261 -9.74 -10.07 -39.95
N SER A 262 -10.89 -10.16 -39.28
CA SER A 262 -11.78 -11.34 -39.30
C SER A 262 -12.47 -11.57 -40.64
N GLN A 263 -12.51 -10.56 -41.51
CA GLN A 263 -13.10 -10.64 -42.84
C GLN A 263 -12.23 -11.46 -43.81
N GLN A 264 -12.84 -11.97 -44.89
CA GLN A 264 -12.10 -12.68 -45.93
C GLN A 264 -11.02 -11.80 -46.57
N ARG A 265 -9.77 -12.26 -46.54
CA ARG A 265 -8.55 -11.50 -46.92
C ARG A 265 -8.38 -10.18 -46.15
N GLY A 266 -8.97 -10.05 -44.95
CA GLY A 266 -8.95 -8.83 -44.13
C GLY A 266 -7.54 -8.32 -43.83
N LEU A 267 -6.65 -9.20 -43.34
CA LEU A 267 -5.25 -8.84 -43.05
C LEU A 267 -4.48 -8.36 -44.29
N VAL A 268 -4.72 -8.97 -45.46
CA VAL A 268 -4.07 -8.53 -46.71
C VAL A 268 -4.53 -7.12 -47.09
N LYS A 269 -5.84 -6.84 -47.01
CA LYS A 269 -6.38 -5.49 -47.26
C LYS A 269 -5.80 -4.45 -46.29
N MET A 270 -5.59 -4.83 -45.03
CA MET A 270 -4.94 -3.93 -44.06
C MET A 270 -3.49 -3.63 -44.41
N GLN A 271 -2.73 -4.64 -44.86
CA GLN A 271 -1.36 -4.44 -45.34
C GLN A 271 -1.34 -3.50 -46.55
N GLU A 272 -2.26 -3.68 -47.49
CA GLU A 272 -2.43 -2.80 -48.65
C GLU A 272 -2.75 -1.36 -48.23
N ASN A 273 -3.69 -1.18 -47.29
CA ASN A 273 -4.05 0.14 -46.74
C ASN A 273 -2.88 0.81 -46.02
N LEU A 274 -2.14 0.06 -45.18
CA LEU A 274 -0.95 0.53 -44.48
C LEU A 274 0.11 1.03 -45.47
N LEU A 275 0.39 0.24 -46.50
CA LEU A 275 1.35 0.60 -47.54
C LEU A 275 0.88 1.81 -48.35
N TYR A 276 -0.40 1.86 -48.70
CA TYR A 276 -0.99 2.98 -49.44
C TYR A 276 -0.87 4.30 -48.65
N GLU A 277 -1.25 4.31 -47.37
CA GLU A 277 -1.16 5.51 -46.53
C GLU A 277 0.29 5.99 -46.35
N LEU A 278 1.21 5.06 -46.08
CA LEU A 278 2.61 5.38 -45.78
C LEU A 278 3.46 5.70 -47.03
N LEU A 279 3.14 5.12 -48.18
CA LEU A 279 3.93 5.26 -49.41
C LEU A 279 3.28 6.16 -50.46
N GLY A 280 1.95 6.34 -50.45
CA GLY A 280 1.21 7.21 -51.38
C GLY A 280 0.96 6.62 -52.78
N SER A 281 1.58 5.49 -53.11
CA SER A 281 1.29 4.69 -54.29
C SER A 281 1.63 3.22 -54.00
N PHE A 282 0.67 2.33 -54.22
CA PHE A 282 0.88 0.89 -54.15
C PHE A 282 0.05 0.21 -55.24
N GLU A 283 0.71 -0.45 -56.18
CA GLU A 283 0.06 -1.33 -57.15
C GLU A 283 -0.13 -2.70 -56.50
N SER A 284 -1.37 -3.18 -56.48
CA SER A 284 -1.75 -4.44 -55.86
C SER A 284 -1.11 -5.62 -56.59
N SER A 285 0.10 -5.99 -56.17
CA SER A 285 0.64 -7.29 -56.51
C SER A 285 -0.24 -8.35 -55.86
N HIS A 286 -0.74 -9.33 -56.62
CA HIS A 286 -1.63 -10.42 -56.18
C HIS A 286 -0.97 -11.41 -55.19
N SER A 287 -0.02 -10.95 -54.37
CA SER A 287 0.69 -11.74 -53.39
C SER A 287 -0.16 -11.93 -52.12
N GLY A 288 -0.11 -13.13 -51.52
CA GLY A 288 -0.77 -13.40 -50.24
C GLY A 288 -0.15 -12.62 -49.08
N SER A 289 -0.63 -12.84 -47.85
CA SER A 289 -0.18 -12.11 -46.63
C SER A 289 1.36 -12.07 -46.45
N SER A 290 2.05 -13.18 -46.76
CA SER A 290 3.53 -13.23 -46.68
C SER A 290 4.24 -12.28 -47.66
N GLY A 291 3.61 -11.98 -48.79
CA GLY A 291 4.09 -10.99 -49.75
C GLY A 291 4.01 -9.57 -49.18
N GLY A 292 2.85 -9.22 -48.58
CA GLY A 292 2.64 -7.94 -47.91
C GLY A 292 3.65 -7.66 -46.80
N ILE A 293 3.91 -8.65 -45.93
CA ILE A 293 4.94 -8.58 -44.86
C ILE A 293 6.31 -8.18 -45.42
N ASN A 294 6.75 -8.85 -46.48
CA ASN A 294 8.06 -8.59 -47.08
C ASN A 294 8.14 -7.18 -47.70
N VAL A 295 7.04 -6.70 -48.26
CA VAL A 295 6.97 -5.35 -48.82
C VAL A 295 7.04 -4.30 -47.70
N ILE A 296 6.27 -4.46 -46.63
CA ILE A 296 6.29 -3.58 -45.44
C ILE A 296 7.71 -3.48 -44.93
N LYS A 297 8.34 -4.61 -44.63
CA LYS A 297 9.72 -4.66 -44.10
C LYS A 297 10.72 -3.97 -45.02
N ARG A 298 10.69 -4.24 -46.33
CA ARG A 298 11.66 -3.67 -47.29
C ARG A 298 11.46 -2.18 -47.53
N ARG A 299 10.22 -1.68 -47.48
CA ARG A 299 9.90 -0.30 -47.87
C ARG A 299 9.88 0.67 -46.69
N LEU A 300 9.65 0.19 -45.47
CA LEU A 300 9.54 1.04 -44.28
C LEU A 300 10.82 1.05 -43.42
N CYS A 301 11.78 0.15 -43.67
CA CYS A 301 13.01 0.03 -42.86
C CYS A 301 13.92 1.26 -42.88
N SER A 302 13.70 2.21 -43.80
CA SER A 302 14.47 3.46 -43.91
C SER A 302 13.61 4.72 -43.73
N LYS A 303 12.34 4.57 -43.32
CA LYS A 303 11.42 5.69 -43.14
C LYS A 303 11.07 5.90 -41.68
N ARG A 304 11.03 7.16 -41.24
CA ARG A 304 10.55 7.55 -39.91
C ARG A 304 9.02 7.63 -39.91
N VAL A 305 8.35 6.60 -39.41
CA VAL A 305 6.88 6.47 -39.48
C VAL A 305 6.19 6.48 -38.11
N LEU A 306 4.94 6.95 -38.08
CA LEU A 306 4.01 6.75 -36.98
C LEU A 306 2.90 5.77 -37.39
N ILE A 307 2.78 4.63 -36.71
CA ILE A 307 1.74 3.64 -37.00
C ILE A 307 0.90 3.44 -35.75
N ILE A 308 -0.42 3.55 -35.90
CA ILE A 308 -1.38 3.20 -34.84
C ILE A 308 -2.19 1.98 -35.28
N LEU A 309 -2.13 0.92 -34.49
CA LEU A 309 -2.93 -0.30 -34.64
C LEU A 309 -4.00 -0.33 -33.56
N ASP A 310 -5.25 -0.01 -33.91
CA ASP A 310 -6.33 0.12 -32.95
C ASP A 310 -7.16 -1.17 -32.81
N ASP A 311 -7.47 -1.55 -31.57
CA ASP A 311 -8.33 -2.68 -31.20
C ASP A 311 -7.81 -4.05 -31.68
N VAL A 312 -6.54 -4.34 -31.39
CA VAL A 312 -5.88 -5.64 -31.66
C VAL A 312 -6.30 -6.66 -30.61
N ASN A 313 -6.57 -7.91 -31.01
CA ASN A 313 -6.95 -9.00 -30.09
C ASN A 313 -6.19 -10.32 -30.33
N GLU A 314 -5.33 -10.42 -31.35
CA GLU A 314 -4.57 -11.65 -31.65
C GLU A 314 -3.12 -11.32 -32.05
N SER A 315 -2.17 -12.13 -31.58
CA SER A 315 -0.74 -11.97 -31.94
C SER A 315 -0.48 -12.09 -33.43
N ARG A 316 -1.31 -12.85 -34.17
CA ARG A 316 -1.23 -12.97 -35.63
C ARG A 316 -1.36 -11.61 -36.33
N GLN A 317 -2.26 -10.75 -35.85
CA GLN A 317 -2.47 -9.41 -36.42
C GLN A 317 -1.19 -8.57 -36.33
N LEU A 318 -0.53 -8.58 -35.16
CA LEU A 318 0.72 -7.85 -34.95
C LEU A 318 1.87 -8.41 -35.79
N ASN A 319 1.98 -9.74 -35.87
CA ASN A 319 3.02 -10.40 -36.64
C ASN A 319 2.92 -10.11 -38.16
N GLU A 320 1.70 -9.86 -38.66
CA GLU A 320 1.46 -9.57 -40.08
C GLU A 320 1.49 -8.06 -40.42
N LEU A 321 1.27 -7.17 -39.43
CA LEU A 321 1.15 -5.72 -39.65
C LEU A 321 2.36 -4.90 -39.15
N ALA A 322 2.98 -5.28 -38.03
CA ALA A 322 4.08 -4.52 -37.42
C ALA A 322 5.36 -5.32 -37.15
N GLY A 323 5.29 -6.64 -36.96
CA GLY A 323 6.48 -7.49 -36.84
C GLY A 323 7.47 -7.05 -35.77
N ASN A 324 8.74 -6.84 -36.13
CA ASN A 324 9.81 -6.41 -35.20
C ASN A 324 10.27 -4.98 -35.53
N HIS A 325 11.00 -4.34 -34.61
CA HIS A 325 11.55 -2.98 -34.77
C HIS A 325 12.34 -2.76 -36.07
N ASN A 326 13.00 -3.80 -36.59
CA ASN A 326 13.79 -3.72 -37.83
C ASN A 326 12.96 -3.60 -39.12
N TRP A 327 11.63 -3.61 -39.02
CA TRP A 327 10.75 -3.31 -40.15
C TRP A 327 10.68 -1.81 -40.44
N PHE A 328 11.07 -0.97 -39.48
CA PHE A 328 10.87 0.48 -39.53
C PHE A 328 12.19 1.23 -39.36
N GLY A 329 12.28 2.41 -39.99
CA GLY A 329 13.47 3.25 -39.90
C GLY A 329 13.64 3.90 -38.53
N PRO A 330 14.87 4.34 -38.19
CA PRO A 330 15.16 5.04 -36.93
C PRO A 330 14.21 6.21 -36.66
N GLY A 331 13.82 6.38 -35.40
CA GLY A 331 12.87 7.41 -34.97
C GLY A 331 11.40 7.03 -35.16
N SER A 332 11.08 5.83 -35.66
CA SER A 332 9.69 5.40 -35.85
C SER A 332 8.97 5.10 -34.53
N ARG A 333 7.65 5.30 -34.50
CA ARG A 333 6.78 5.01 -33.35
C ARG A 333 5.60 4.16 -33.76
N ILE A 334 5.37 3.06 -33.05
CA ILE A 334 4.25 2.15 -33.27
C ILE A 334 3.44 2.11 -31.98
N VAL A 335 2.14 2.41 -32.07
CA VAL A 335 1.22 2.41 -30.94
C VAL A 335 0.15 1.35 -31.19
N ILE A 336 0.00 0.43 -30.25
CA ILE A 336 -0.96 -0.68 -30.34
C ILE A 336 -2.00 -0.47 -29.25
N THR A 337 -3.29 -0.46 -29.59
CA THR A 337 -4.35 -0.49 -28.57
C THR A 337 -4.98 -1.89 -28.49
N THR A 338 -5.27 -2.36 -27.27
CA THR A 338 -5.86 -3.68 -27.06
C THR A 338 -6.70 -3.76 -25.78
N ARG A 339 -7.59 -4.76 -25.72
CA ARG A 339 -8.27 -5.19 -24.48
C ARG A 339 -7.62 -6.42 -23.85
N ASP A 340 -6.57 -6.96 -24.48
CA ASP A 340 -5.89 -8.20 -24.08
C ASP A 340 -4.40 -7.92 -23.89
N GLN A 341 -3.98 -7.75 -22.64
CA GLN A 341 -2.59 -7.51 -22.27
C GLN A 341 -1.66 -8.62 -22.77
N HIS A 342 -2.16 -9.86 -22.85
CA HIS A 342 -1.38 -11.02 -23.30
C HIS A 342 -0.79 -10.82 -24.69
N VAL A 343 -1.52 -10.14 -25.59
CA VAL A 343 -1.09 -9.88 -26.97
C VAL A 343 0.16 -8.98 -26.99
N LEU A 344 0.32 -8.12 -25.98
CA LEU A 344 1.48 -7.24 -25.85
C LEU A 344 2.67 -7.95 -25.20
N THR A 345 2.43 -8.87 -24.26
CA THR A 345 3.49 -9.56 -23.51
C THR A 345 4.44 -10.40 -24.39
N TYR A 346 3.92 -11.00 -25.45
CA TYR A 346 4.69 -11.87 -26.36
C TYR A 346 5.12 -11.18 -27.67
N HIS A 347 4.76 -9.92 -27.84
CA HIS A 347 5.22 -9.09 -28.95
C HIS A 347 6.37 -8.19 -28.45
N PRO A 348 7.35 -7.81 -29.28
CA PRO A 348 8.49 -6.98 -28.85
C PRO A 348 8.06 -5.52 -28.63
N VAL A 349 7.22 -5.29 -27.63
CA VAL A 349 6.76 -3.98 -27.19
C VAL A 349 7.73 -3.44 -26.14
N ASP A 350 8.17 -2.19 -26.26
CA ASP A 350 9.15 -1.58 -25.37
C ASP A 350 8.53 -1.14 -24.04
N SER A 351 7.25 -0.74 -24.05
CA SER A 351 6.51 -0.37 -22.85
C SER A 351 4.99 -0.55 -23.01
N THR A 352 4.31 -0.79 -21.89
CA THR A 352 2.85 -0.89 -21.85
C THR A 352 2.25 0.18 -20.96
N TYR A 353 1.09 0.72 -21.36
CA TYR A 353 0.35 1.75 -20.65
C TYR A 353 -1.08 1.30 -20.39
N GLU A 354 -1.43 1.12 -19.11
CA GLU A 354 -2.80 0.83 -18.69
C GLU A 354 -3.63 2.11 -18.56
N VAL A 355 -4.69 2.22 -19.35
CA VAL A 355 -5.55 3.41 -19.33
C VAL A 355 -6.40 3.42 -18.06
N GLN A 356 -6.18 4.42 -17.22
CA GLN A 356 -6.96 4.64 -16.00
C GLN A 356 -8.30 5.34 -16.30
N GLY A 357 -9.32 5.03 -15.49
CA GLY A 357 -10.63 5.71 -15.54
C GLY A 357 -10.54 7.21 -15.26
N LEU A 358 -11.61 7.95 -15.57
CA LEU A 358 -11.73 9.37 -15.24
C LEU A 358 -11.88 9.54 -13.73
N ASP A 359 -11.22 10.55 -13.17
CA ASP A 359 -11.51 10.95 -11.79
C ASP A 359 -12.93 11.52 -11.67
N ASN A 360 -13.43 11.68 -10.45
CA ASN A 360 -14.80 12.12 -10.21
C ASN A 360 -15.10 13.50 -10.83
N ASN A 361 -14.15 14.43 -10.86
CA ASN A 361 -14.36 15.77 -11.41
C ASN A 361 -14.45 15.71 -12.94
N GLN A 362 -13.54 14.98 -13.57
CA GLN A 362 -13.54 14.73 -15.01
C GLN A 362 -14.81 13.96 -15.44
N ALA A 363 -15.22 12.97 -14.65
CA ALA A 363 -16.41 12.18 -14.90
C ALA A 363 -17.69 13.04 -14.84
N ILE A 364 -17.81 13.91 -13.83
CA ILE A 364 -18.91 14.87 -13.70
C ILE A 364 -18.95 15.78 -14.93
N GLN A 365 -17.81 16.37 -15.31
CA GLN A 365 -17.75 17.27 -16.47
C GLN A 365 -18.20 16.55 -17.75
N LEU A 366 -17.66 15.36 -18.02
CA LEU A 366 -18.00 14.61 -19.23
C LEU A 366 -19.48 14.26 -19.27
N PHE A 367 -20.02 13.75 -18.16
CA PHE A 367 -21.44 13.45 -18.07
C PHE A 367 -22.31 14.69 -18.30
N ASN A 368 -21.98 15.83 -17.67
CA ASN A 368 -22.78 17.04 -17.80
C ASN A 368 -22.81 17.59 -19.23
N TRP A 369 -21.69 17.51 -19.95
CA TRP A 369 -21.66 17.91 -21.35
C TRP A 369 -22.59 17.04 -22.20
N HIS A 370 -22.64 15.73 -21.95
CA HIS A 370 -23.56 14.85 -22.67
C HIS A 370 -25.01 15.00 -22.23
N ALA A 371 -25.30 15.25 -20.94
CA ALA A 371 -26.66 15.32 -20.38
C ALA A 371 -27.31 16.72 -20.48
N PHE A 372 -26.53 17.78 -20.27
CA PHE A 372 -27.00 19.17 -20.15
C PHE A 372 -26.40 20.11 -21.20
N LYS A 373 -25.40 19.67 -21.99
CA LYS A 373 -24.68 20.50 -22.97
C LYS A 373 -23.94 21.70 -22.34
N ARG A 374 -23.52 21.55 -21.07
CA ARG A 374 -22.70 22.49 -20.30
C ARG A 374 -21.88 21.74 -19.24
N ASP A 375 -20.95 22.42 -18.59
CA ASP A 375 -19.99 21.83 -17.64
C ASP A 375 -20.60 21.53 -16.25
N LYS A 376 -21.71 22.16 -15.88
CA LYS A 376 -22.38 22.02 -14.57
C LYS A 376 -23.86 21.65 -14.70
N PRO A 377 -24.39 20.79 -13.80
CA PRO A 377 -25.81 20.50 -13.77
C PRO A 377 -26.57 21.66 -13.10
N ASP A 378 -27.89 21.73 -13.28
CA ASP A 378 -28.72 22.55 -12.39
C ASP A 378 -28.69 21.99 -10.97
N GLU A 379 -28.86 22.84 -9.96
CA GLU A 379 -28.79 22.45 -8.54
C GLU A 379 -29.70 21.27 -8.20
N SER A 380 -30.88 21.19 -8.82
CA SER A 380 -31.86 20.12 -8.62
C SER A 380 -31.40 18.74 -9.11
N TYR A 381 -30.41 18.66 -10.02
CA TYR A 381 -29.88 17.41 -10.57
C TYR A 381 -28.55 16.97 -9.95
N VAL A 382 -27.97 17.76 -9.04
CA VAL A 382 -26.63 17.49 -8.47
C VAL A 382 -26.56 16.13 -7.77
N GLN A 383 -27.57 15.78 -6.97
CA GLN A 383 -27.60 14.50 -6.26
C GLN A 383 -27.73 13.32 -7.24
N LEU A 384 -28.65 13.40 -8.21
CA LEU A 384 -28.83 12.36 -9.22
C LEU A 384 -27.59 12.18 -10.11
N THR A 385 -26.92 13.28 -10.44
CA THR A 385 -25.64 13.25 -11.16
C THR A 385 -24.60 12.46 -10.36
N LYS A 386 -24.45 12.73 -9.05
CA LYS A 386 -23.53 11.98 -8.19
C LYS A 386 -23.84 10.47 -8.16
N CYS A 387 -25.12 10.08 -8.13
CA CYS A 387 -25.52 8.67 -8.23
C CYS A 387 -25.04 8.04 -9.55
N ILE A 388 -25.23 8.71 -10.68
CA ILE A 388 -24.79 8.22 -12.00
C ILE A 388 -23.26 8.10 -12.07
N ILE A 389 -22.53 9.09 -11.55
CA ILE A 389 -21.07 9.03 -11.50
C ILE A 389 -20.61 7.85 -10.63
N GLY A 390 -21.28 7.62 -9.50
CA GLY A 390 -21.06 6.46 -8.64
C GLY A 390 -21.31 5.12 -9.34
N TYR A 391 -22.33 5.05 -10.19
CA TYR A 391 -22.62 3.87 -11.01
C TYR A 391 -21.60 3.65 -12.14
N ALA A 392 -21.22 4.72 -12.85
CA ALA A 392 -20.29 4.64 -13.98
C ALA A 392 -18.82 4.43 -13.56
N LYS A 393 -18.45 4.81 -12.33
CA LYS A 393 -17.10 4.69 -11.74
C LYS A 393 -15.97 5.14 -12.66
N GLY A 394 -16.18 6.26 -13.35
CA GLY A 394 -15.16 6.87 -14.21
C GLY A 394 -14.98 6.20 -15.58
N LEU A 395 -15.84 5.25 -15.98
CA LEU A 395 -15.82 4.66 -17.33
C LEU A 395 -16.43 5.64 -18.35
N PRO A 396 -15.66 6.23 -19.29
CA PRO A 396 -16.16 7.24 -20.22
C PRO A 396 -17.35 6.79 -21.06
N LEU A 397 -17.32 5.56 -21.58
CA LEU A 397 -18.44 5.02 -22.36
C LEU A 397 -19.76 5.06 -21.60
N ALA A 398 -19.75 4.66 -20.31
CA ALA A 398 -20.96 4.67 -19.50
C ALA A 398 -21.47 6.09 -19.28
N LEU A 399 -20.59 7.04 -18.99
CA LEU A 399 -20.95 8.45 -18.80
C LEU A 399 -21.59 9.05 -20.06
N ILE A 400 -21.02 8.77 -21.23
CA ILE A 400 -21.53 9.27 -22.52
C ILE A 400 -22.91 8.68 -22.82
N VAL A 401 -23.04 7.35 -22.70
CA VAL A 401 -24.29 6.63 -23.02
C VAL A 401 -25.42 7.05 -22.09
N LEU A 402 -25.17 7.11 -20.78
CA LEU A 402 -26.17 7.51 -19.80
C LEU A 402 -26.52 8.99 -19.92
N GLY A 403 -25.52 9.87 -20.12
CA GLY A 403 -25.77 11.30 -20.31
C GLY A 403 -26.65 11.57 -21.53
N SER A 404 -26.35 10.88 -22.64
CA SER A 404 -27.15 10.99 -23.87
C SER A 404 -28.56 10.42 -23.72
N ASP A 405 -28.74 9.30 -23.01
CA ASP A 405 -30.07 8.72 -22.76
C ASP A 405 -30.94 9.63 -21.87
N LEU A 406 -30.32 10.37 -20.93
CA LEU A 406 -31.01 11.24 -19.97
C LEU A 406 -31.21 12.69 -20.44
N THR A 407 -30.64 13.05 -21.59
CA THR A 407 -30.69 14.42 -22.12
C THR A 407 -32.14 14.89 -22.32
N GLY A 408 -32.48 16.06 -21.80
CA GLY A 408 -33.80 16.68 -21.97
C GLY A 408 -34.94 16.04 -21.15
N ARG A 409 -34.64 15.07 -20.29
CA ARG A 409 -35.63 14.43 -19.40
C ARG A 409 -35.83 15.19 -18.10
N THR A 410 -36.99 14.97 -17.48
CA THR A 410 -37.37 15.51 -16.17
C THR A 410 -36.70 14.77 -15.00
N ILE A 411 -36.71 15.38 -13.81
CA ILE A 411 -36.14 14.79 -12.58
C ILE A 411 -36.78 13.43 -12.26
N ASP A 412 -38.09 13.29 -12.42
CA ASP A 412 -38.78 12.03 -12.11
C ASP A 412 -38.46 10.93 -13.14
N GLU A 413 -38.28 11.31 -14.41
CA GLU A 413 -37.78 10.39 -15.44
C GLU A 413 -36.33 9.95 -15.16
N TRP A 414 -35.49 10.83 -14.62
CA TRP A 414 -34.12 10.47 -14.19
C TRP A 414 -34.13 9.46 -13.06
N LYS A 415 -34.98 9.66 -12.03
CA LYS A 415 -35.13 8.70 -10.93
C LYS A 415 -35.58 7.33 -11.45
N ASN A 416 -36.61 7.30 -12.30
CA ASN A 416 -37.10 6.07 -12.93
C ASN A 416 -36.05 5.40 -13.83
N ALA A 417 -35.24 6.19 -14.55
CA ALA A 417 -34.17 5.67 -15.39
C ALA A 417 -33.03 5.08 -14.55
N LEU A 418 -32.64 5.73 -13.45
CA LEU A 418 -31.67 5.22 -12.48
C LEU A 418 -32.11 3.88 -11.89
N GLU A 419 -33.36 3.78 -11.42
CA GLU A 419 -33.92 2.51 -10.94
C GLU A 419 -33.88 1.42 -12.01
N LYS A 420 -34.09 1.78 -13.29
CA LYS A 420 -33.98 0.86 -14.41
C LYS A 420 -32.53 0.41 -14.65
N TYR A 421 -31.55 1.33 -14.59
CA TYR A 421 -30.14 1.01 -14.81
C TYR A 421 -29.54 0.15 -13.69
N GLU A 422 -29.98 0.38 -12.44
CA GLU A 422 -29.58 -0.44 -11.29
C GLU A 422 -30.11 -1.88 -11.38
N ARG A 423 -31.25 -2.07 -12.05
CA ARG A 423 -31.81 -3.41 -12.28
C ARG A 423 -31.19 -4.10 -13.49
N ASN A 424 -31.04 -3.37 -14.60
CA ASN A 424 -30.57 -3.88 -15.87
C ASN A 424 -29.57 -2.92 -16.49
N ILE A 425 -28.39 -3.43 -16.83
CA ILE A 425 -27.36 -2.65 -17.51
C ILE A 425 -27.86 -2.13 -18.87
N HIS A 426 -27.59 -0.85 -19.16
CA HIS A 426 -28.02 -0.23 -20.41
C HIS A 426 -27.41 -0.95 -21.62
N LYS A 427 -28.24 -1.22 -22.65
CA LYS A 427 -27.88 -2.03 -23.83
C LYS A 427 -26.58 -1.56 -24.51
N GLY A 428 -26.41 -0.25 -24.69
CA GLY A 428 -25.21 0.31 -25.32
C GLY A 428 -23.91 0.11 -24.51
N ILE A 429 -24.00 -0.02 -23.19
CA ILE A 429 -22.85 -0.35 -22.32
C ILE A 429 -22.60 -1.86 -22.37
N TYR A 430 -23.68 -2.64 -22.25
CA TYR A 430 -23.64 -4.10 -22.27
C TYR A 430 -22.94 -4.66 -23.51
N GLU A 431 -23.33 -4.21 -24.71
CA GLU A 431 -22.79 -4.75 -25.97
C GLU A 431 -21.28 -4.54 -26.10
N ILE A 432 -20.77 -3.37 -25.68
CA ILE A 432 -19.35 -3.06 -25.77
C ILE A 432 -18.52 -3.81 -24.74
N LEU A 433 -19.00 -3.92 -23.49
CA LEU A 433 -18.28 -4.66 -22.45
C LEU A 433 -18.25 -6.16 -22.75
N LYS A 434 -19.34 -6.70 -23.31
CA LYS A 434 -19.49 -8.14 -23.60
C LYS A 434 -18.51 -8.67 -24.63
N ILE A 435 -17.95 -7.82 -25.50
CA ILE A 435 -16.95 -8.23 -26.51
C ILE A 435 -15.77 -8.98 -25.87
N SER A 436 -15.26 -8.52 -24.72
CA SER A 436 -14.14 -9.18 -24.04
C SER A 436 -14.55 -10.53 -23.45
N TYR A 437 -15.79 -10.66 -22.97
CA TYR A 437 -16.34 -11.91 -22.46
C TYR A 437 -16.61 -12.93 -23.58
N ASP A 438 -17.10 -12.49 -24.74
CA ASP A 438 -17.40 -13.39 -25.85
C ASP A 438 -16.14 -14.10 -26.39
N GLY A 439 -14.98 -13.44 -26.28
CA GLY A 439 -13.66 -13.99 -26.62
C GLY A 439 -13.03 -14.93 -25.58
N LEU A 440 -13.74 -15.27 -24.50
CA LEU A 440 -13.34 -16.29 -23.53
C LEU A 440 -13.85 -17.68 -23.92
N ASP A 441 -13.14 -18.73 -23.51
CA ASP A 441 -13.64 -20.10 -23.59
C ASP A 441 -14.76 -20.38 -22.55
N ASN A 442 -15.39 -21.55 -22.61
CA ASN A 442 -16.51 -21.86 -21.72
C ASN A 442 -16.12 -21.91 -20.23
N MET A 443 -14.93 -22.39 -19.91
CA MET A 443 -14.45 -22.50 -18.52
C MET A 443 -14.10 -21.12 -17.96
N GLU A 444 -13.39 -20.30 -18.75
CA GLU A 444 -13.09 -18.91 -18.43
C GLU A 444 -14.38 -18.08 -18.24
N LYS A 445 -15.41 -18.33 -19.06
CA LYS A 445 -16.75 -17.72 -18.91
C LYS A 445 -17.38 -18.07 -17.58
N ASP A 446 -17.35 -19.34 -17.18
CA ASP A 446 -17.91 -19.77 -15.90
C ASP A 446 -17.16 -19.16 -14.70
N ILE A 447 -15.83 -19.07 -14.77
CA ILE A 447 -15.03 -18.38 -13.75
C ILE A 447 -15.41 -16.90 -13.67
N PHE A 448 -15.57 -16.22 -14.81
CA PHE A 448 -15.98 -14.82 -14.84
C PHE A 448 -17.34 -14.62 -14.16
N LEU A 449 -18.32 -15.47 -14.47
CA LEU A 449 -19.67 -15.39 -13.89
C LEU A 449 -19.66 -15.72 -12.39
N ASP A 450 -18.82 -16.65 -11.93
CA ASP A 450 -18.65 -16.94 -10.50
C ASP A 450 -18.10 -15.76 -9.72
N ILE A 451 -17.10 -15.08 -10.29
CA ILE A 451 -16.53 -13.87 -9.68
C ILE A 451 -17.58 -12.75 -9.63
N ALA A 452 -18.31 -12.53 -10.73
CA ALA A 452 -19.34 -11.50 -10.80
C ALA A 452 -20.49 -11.75 -9.79
N CYS A 453 -20.93 -13.00 -9.64
CA CYS A 453 -22.06 -13.33 -8.77
C CYS A 453 -21.66 -13.52 -7.30
N PHE A 454 -20.49 -14.10 -7.01
CA PHE A 454 -20.17 -14.62 -5.66
C PHE A 454 -18.87 -14.09 -5.07
N PHE A 455 -17.82 -13.91 -5.89
CA PHE A 455 -16.45 -13.79 -5.36
C PHE A 455 -15.77 -12.42 -5.52
N LYS A 456 -16.47 -11.40 -6.03
CA LYS A 456 -15.94 -10.03 -6.03
C LYS A 456 -15.54 -9.59 -4.61
N GLY A 457 -14.33 -9.07 -4.48
CA GLY A 457 -13.76 -8.57 -3.22
C GLY A 457 -13.23 -9.67 -2.27
N LYS A 458 -13.31 -10.95 -2.66
CA LYS A 458 -12.76 -12.07 -1.87
C LYS A 458 -11.27 -12.23 -2.14
N SER A 459 -10.55 -12.87 -1.21
CA SER A 459 -9.11 -13.10 -1.36
C SER A 459 -8.82 -14.05 -2.52
N LEU A 460 -7.75 -13.79 -3.27
CA LEU A 460 -7.33 -14.56 -4.43
C LEU A 460 -7.12 -16.04 -4.08
N GLU A 461 -6.48 -16.32 -2.95
CA GLU A 461 -6.24 -17.67 -2.47
C GLU A 461 -7.56 -18.44 -2.23
N TYR A 462 -8.53 -17.79 -1.59
CA TYR A 462 -9.87 -18.34 -1.36
C TYR A 462 -10.58 -18.69 -2.67
N VAL A 463 -10.60 -17.73 -3.60
CA VAL A 463 -11.24 -17.91 -4.91
C VAL A 463 -10.57 -19.04 -5.70
N MET A 464 -9.23 -19.10 -5.73
CA MET A 464 -8.50 -20.15 -6.43
C MET A 464 -8.81 -21.54 -5.87
N LYS A 465 -8.84 -21.72 -4.54
CA LYS A 465 -9.16 -23.00 -3.89
C LYS A 465 -10.56 -23.50 -4.29
N ILE A 466 -11.56 -22.62 -4.29
CA ILE A 466 -12.94 -22.99 -4.66
C ILE A 466 -13.06 -23.34 -6.14
N LEU A 467 -12.45 -22.54 -7.03
CA LEU A 467 -12.48 -22.79 -8.47
C LEU A 467 -11.77 -24.10 -8.83
N GLU A 468 -10.62 -24.38 -8.20
CA GLU A 468 -9.91 -25.66 -8.37
C GLU A 468 -10.77 -26.83 -7.88
N GLY A 469 -11.44 -26.66 -6.74
CA GLY A 469 -12.41 -27.63 -6.24
C GLY A 469 -13.54 -27.89 -7.23
N CYS A 470 -14.05 -26.84 -7.91
CA CYS A 470 -15.05 -26.96 -8.98
C CYS A 470 -14.54 -27.73 -10.22
N GLY A 471 -13.24 -28.00 -10.32
CA GLY A 471 -12.60 -28.65 -11.48
C GLY A 471 -12.18 -27.66 -12.56
N PHE A 472 -12.12 -26.36 -12.25
CA PHE A 472 -11.62 -25.35 -13.17
C PHE A 472 -10.10 -25.20 -13.04
N SER A 473 -9.43 -24.83 -14.13
CA SER A 473 -8.01 -24.45 -14.07
C SER A 473 -7.90 -23.05 -13.48
N SER A 474 -7.93 -22.97 -12.16
CA SER A 474 -8.06 -21.71 -11.40
C SER A 474 -6.95 -20.70 -11.76
N TYR A 475 -5.70 -21.15 -11.76
CA TYR A 475 -4.53 -20.30 -12.08
C TYR A 475 -4.60 -19.75 -13.51
N PHE A 476 -4.87 -20.61 -14.49
CA PHE A 476 -4.96 -20.20 -15.89
C PHE A 476 -6.15 -19.28 -16.14
N GLY A 477 -7.35 -19.65 -15.65
CA GLY A 477 -8.56 -18.86 -15.83
C GLY A 477 -8.46 -17.46 -15.22
N ILE A 478 -7.95 -17.32 -13.99
CA ILE A 478 -7.74 -16.01 -13.36
C ILE A 478 -6.71 -15.17 -14.14
N ALA A 479 -5.60 -15.78 -14.57
CA ALA A 479 -4.61 -15.09 -15.40
C ALA A 479 -5.23 -14.58 -16.72
N ARG A 480 -6.06 -15.40 -17.37
CA ARG A 480 -6.74 -15.04 -18.63
C ARG A 480 -7.76 -13.92 -18.45
N LEU A 481 -8.54 -13.93 -17.37
CA LEU A 481 -9.45 -12.83 -17.06
C LEU A 481 -8.70 -11.52 -16.76
N LYS A 482 -7.54 -11.59 -16.09
CA LYS A 482 -6.67 -10.44 -15.85
C LYS A 482 -6.10 -9.92 -17.17
N ASP A 483 -5.57 -10.79 -18.03
CA ASP A 483 -5.03 -10.43 -19.34
C ASP A 483 -6.09 -9.71 -20.18
N LYS A 484 -7.34 -10.18 -20.17
CA LYS A 484 -8.51 -9.56 -20.85
C LYS A 484 -9.04 -8.29 -20.17
N CYS A 485 -8.39 -7.80 -19.12
CA CYS A 485 -8.79 -6.64 -18.32
C CYS A 485 -10.21 -6.74 -17.73
N LEU A 486 -10.68 -7.97 -17.46
CA LEU A 486 -12.01 -8.24 -16.91
C LEU A 486 -12.02 -8.25 -15.38
N ILE A 487 -10.86 -8.53 -14.76
CA ILE A 487 -10.64 -8.45 -13.31
C ILE A 487 -9.31 -7.77 -13.02
N ASN A 488 -9.15 -7.31 -11.79
CA ASN A 488 -7.88 -6.83 -11.25
C ASN A 488 -7.59 -7.52 -9.91
N ILE A 489 -6.33 -7.63 -9.52
CA ILE A 489 -5.92 -8.18 -8.23
C ILE A 489 -5.30 -7.03 -7.42
N ARG A 490 -5.97 -6.62 -6.35
CA ARG A 490 -5.50 -5.55 -5.45
C ARG A 490 -5.51 -6.06 -4.02
N ASN A 491 -4.42 -5.84 -3.28
CA ASN A 491 -4.28 -6.29 -1.88
C ASN A 491 -4.62 -7.78 -1.68
N GLN A 492 -4.21 -8.64 -2.62
CA GLN A 492 -4.55 -10.07 -2.64
C GLN A 492 -6.05 -10.37 -2.75
N CYS A 493 -6.88 -9.44 -3.18
CA CYS A 493 -8.32 -9.63 -3.46
C CYS A 493 -8.63 -9.55 -4.96
N VAL A 494 -9.61 -10.34 -5.40
CA VAL A 494 -10.12 -10.32 -6.76
C VAL A 494 -11.15 -9.19 -6.89
N GLU A 495 -10.77 -8.14 -7.60
CA GLU A 495 -11.61 -6.98 -7.88
C GLU A 495 -12.17 -7.03 -9.30
N MET A 496 -13.39 -6.54 -9.47
CA MET A 496 -14.07 -6.43 -10.76
C MET A 496 -14.78 -5.09 -10.84
N HIS A 497 -14.67 -4.41 -11.99
CA HIS A 497 -15.39 -3.16 -12.20
C HIS A 497 -16.91 -3.41 -12.08
N ASP A 498 -17.65 -2.52 -11.40
CA ASP A 498 -19.08 -2.70 -11.13
C ASP A 498 -19.89 -2.96 -12.40
N LEU A 499 -19.66 -2.18 -13.47
CA LEU A 499 -20.32 -2.44 -14.76
C LEU A 499 -19.97 -3.79 -15.42
N LEU A 500 -18.80 -4.37 -15.14
CA LEU A 500 -18.49 -5.74 -15.59
C LEU A 500 -19.23 -6.78 -14.75
N GLN A 501 -19.34 -6.53 -13.43
CA GLN A 501 -20.15 -7.36 -12.55
C GLN A 501 -21.63 -7.35 -12.98
N GLU A 502 -22.18 -6.16 -13.25
CA GLU A 502 -23.56 -6.01 -13.73
C GLU A 502 -23.75 -6.61 -15.12
N MET A 503 -22.76 -6.52 -16.01
CA MET A 503 -22.78 -7.26 -17.27
C MET A 503 -22.80 -8.78 -17.06
N GLY A 504 -22.00 -9.32 -16.14
CA GLY A 504 -21.99 -10.76 -15.81
C GLY A 504 -23.34 -11.21 -15.24
N ARG A 505 -23.92 -10.42 -14.34
CA ARG A 505 -25.26 -10.64 -13.78
C ARG A 505 -26.35 -10.59 -14.86
N GLU A 506 -26.30 -9.63 -15.77
CA GLU A 506 -27.22 -9.54 -16.92
C GLU A 506 -27.10 -10.76 -17.85
N ILE A 507 -25.88 -11.29 -18.07
CA ILE A 507 -25.69 -12.53 -18.86
C ILE A 507 -26.48 -13.68 -18.22
N VAL A 508 -26.40 -13.85 -16.90
CA VAL A 508 -27.15 -14.91 -16.19
C VAL A 508 -28.66 -14.64 -16.21
N GLN A 509 -29.10 -13.39 -16.05
CA GLN A 509 -30.53 -13.05 -16.16
C GLN A 509 -31.09 -13.40 -17.55
N ARG A 510 -30.29 -13.26 -18.61
CA ARG A 510 -30.69 -13.58 -19.99
C ARG A 510 -30.76 -15.07 -20.31
N GLU A 511 -30.18 -15.95 -19.49
CA GLU A 511 -30.36 -17.40 -19.62
C GLU A 511 -31.85 -17.78 -19.50
N SER A 512 -32.55 -17.11 -18.57
CA SER A 512 -34.00 -17.23 -18.40
C SER A 512 -34.58 -15.94 -17.82
N PRO A 513 -35.09 -15.02 -18.68
CA PRO A 513 -35.55 -13.71 -18.23
C PRO A 513 -36.75 -13.77 -17.27
N LYS A 514 -37.68 -14.71 -17.50
CA LYS A 514 -38.95 -14.80 -16.75
C LYS A 514 -38.93 -15.78 -15.59
N GLU A 515 -38.11 -16.82 -15.68
CA GLU A 515 -38.12 -17.91 -14.70
C GLU A 515 -36.75 -17.99 -14.02
N ALA A 516 -36.63 -17.39 -12.83
CA ALA A 516 -35.38 -17.38 -12.07
C ALA A 516 -34.87 -18.80 -11.77
N GLY A 517 -35.76 -19.76 -11.52
CA GLY A 517 -35.41 -21.15 -11.22
C GLY A 517 -34.67 -21.91 -12.35
N LYS A 518 -34.65 -21.36 -13.57
CA LYS A 518 -33.94 -21.90 -14.75
C LYS A 518 -32.61 -21.20 -15.05
N ARG A 519 -32.16 -20.28 -14.20
CA ARG A 519 -30.85 -19.62 -14.32
C ARG A 519 -29.75 -20.47 -13.67
N SER A 520 -28.50 -20.24 -14.05
CA SER A 520 -27.32 -20.93 -13.51
C SER A 520 -26.91 -20.39 -12.13
N ARG A 521 -27.05 -19.08 -11.91
CA ARG A 521 -26.63 -18.40 -10.67
C ARG A 521 -27.75 -17.51 -10.15
N LEU A 522 -27.94 -17.49 -8.84
CA LEU A 522 -28.91 -16.64 -8.15
C LEU A 522 -28.21 -15.81 -7.08
N TRP A 523 -28.42 -14.50 -7.12
CA TRP A 523 -27.88 -13.53 -6.14
C TRP A 523 -28.91 -12.46 -5.73
N PHE A 524 -29.99 -12.30 -6.48
CA PHE A 524 -31.00 -11.29 -6.18
C PHE A 524 -32.02 -11.86 -5.20
N HIS A 525 -32.14 -11.23 -4.03
CA HIS A 525 -32.90 -11.76 -2.89
C HIS A 525 -34.38 -12.08 -3.22
N LYS A 526 -35.06 -11.26 -4.04
CA LYS A 526 -36.46 -11.53 -4.44
C LYS A 526 -36.58 -12.79 -5.30
N ASP A 527 -35.74 -12.91 -6.32
CA ASP A 527 -35.71 -14.08 -7.20
C ASP A 527 -35.39 -15.35 -6.41
N ILE A 528 -34.47 -15.26 -5.44
CA ILE A 528 -34.13 -16.38 -4.55
C ILE A 528 -35.31 -16.77 -3.67
N ARG A 529 -36.00 -15.80 -3.06
CA ARG A 529 -37.19 -16.05 -2.25
C ARG A 529 -38.23 -16.82 -3.07
N ASP A 530 -38.59 -16.30 -4.24
CA ASP A 530 -39.58 -16.93 -5.12
C ASP A 530 -39.15 -18.34 -5.51
N VAL A 531 -37.86 -18.55 -5.83
CA VAL A 531 -37.33 -19.88 -6.18
C VAL A 531 -37.39 -20.87 -5.02
N LEU A 532 -37.05 -20.43 -3.81
CA LEU A 532 -36.97 -21.31 -2.64
C LEU A 532 -38.34 -21.60 -2.00
N GLU A 533 -39.21 -20.60 -1.91
CA GLU A 533 -40.55 -20.71 -1.32
C GLU A 533 -41.54 -21.40 -2.27
N GLU A 534 -41.48 -21.15 -3.58
CA GLU A 534 -42.38 -21.80 -4.56
C GLU A 534 -41.82 -23.11 -5.13
N ASN A 535 -40.62 -23.55 -4.68
CA ASN A 535 -39.96 -24.77 -5.15
C ASN A 535 -39.83 -24.84 -6.69
N THR A 536 -39.50 -23.71 -7.33
CA THR A 536 -39.36 -23.61 -8.79
C THR A 536 -37.93 -23.85 -9.29
N GLY A 537 -36.99 -24.08 -8.36
CA GLY A 537 -35.59 -24.33 -8.67
C GLY A 537 -35.38 -25.60 -9.51
N THR A 538 -34.52 -25.51 -10.51
CA THR A 538 -34.23 -26.62 -11.43
C THR A 538 -32.77 -27.08 -11.34
N ASN A 539 -32.41 -28.09 -12.12
CA ASN A 539 -31.05 -28.61 -12.20
C ASN A 539 -30.09 -27.69 -12.96
N THR A 540 -30.53 -26.56 -13.49
CA THR A 540 -29.64 -25.54 -14.08
C THR A 540 -28.89 -24.76 -13.01
N ILE A 541 -29.47 -24.63 -11.80
CA ILE A 541 -28.90 -23.83 -10.73
C ILE A 541 -27.62 -24.50 -10.22
N GLU A 542 -26.53 -23.74 -10.31
CA GLU A 542 -25.19 -24.09 -9.86
C GLU A 542 -24.76 -23.31 -8.62
N GLY A 543 -25.25 -22.08 -8.44
CA GLY A 543 -24.86 -21.24 -7.31
C GLY A 543 -25.99 -20.38 -6.76
N ILE A 544 -26.06 -20.26 -5.43
CA ILE A 544 -27.02 -19.40 -4.71
C ILE A 544 -26.27 -18.57 -3.67
N LEU A 545 -26.48 -17.26 -3.68
CA LEU A 545 -26.01 -16.31 -2.68
C LEU A 545 -27.20 -15.58 -2.06
N LEU A 546 -27.47 -15.86 -0.78
CA LEU A 546 -28.49 -15.17 -0.01
C LEU A 546 -27.87 -13.97 0.72
N ASP A 547 -28.28 -12.78 0.32
CA ASP A 547 -27.89 -11.50 0.90
C ASP A 547 -29.14 -10.60 0.95
N PHE A 548 -29.90 -10.71 2.04
CA PHE A 548 -31.20 -10.07 2.22
C PHE A 548 -31.08 -8.70 2.90
N PRO A 549 -31.99 -7.75 2.64
CA PRO A 549 -32.10 -6.55 3.46
C PRO A 549 -32.50 -6.90 4.90
N GLU A 550 -32.07 -6.09 5.88
CA GLU A 550 -32.46 -6.29 7.28
C GLU A 550 -33.99 -6.31 7.45
N GLY A 551 -34.49 -7.33 8.17
CA GLY A 551 -35.92 -7.50 8.47
C GLY A 551 -36.73 -8.27 7.41
N ASP A 552 -36.16 -8.58 6.25
CA ASP A 552 -36.77 -9.45 5.22
C ASP A 552 -36.01 -10.78 5.07
N ASP A 553 -35.36 -11.26 6.12
CA ASP A 553 -34.41 -12.37 6.09
C ASP A 553 -35.04 -13.76 6.25
N LYS A 554 -36.31 -13.85 6.63
CA LYS A 554 -36.98 -15.13 6.88
C LYS A 554 -37.47 -15.79 5.60
N ILE A 555 -37.08 -17.05 5.39
CA ILE A 555 -37.46 -17.89 4.24
C ILE A 555 -38.20 -19.14 4.71
N CYS A 556 -39.39 -19.35 4.16
CA CYS A 556 -40.18 -20.55 4.39
C CYS A 556 -39.72 -21.69 3.47
N LEU A 557 -38.76 -22.51 3.93
CA LEU A 557 -38.20 -23.58 3.10
C LEU A 557 -39.09 -24.83 3.10
N HIS A 558 -39.48 -25.29 1.91
CA HIS A 558 -40.05 -26.62 1.73
C HIS A 558 -38.95 -27.69 1.76
N SER A 559 -39.24 -28.84 2.37
CA SER A 559 -38.27 -29.93 2.52
C SER A 559 -37.74 -30.48 1.18
N LYS A 560 -38.50 -30.31 0.09
CA LYS A 560 -38.16 -30.75 -1.27
C LYS A 560 -37.47 -29.68 -2.13
N THR A 561 -37.29 -28.45 -1.64
CA THR A 561 -36.80 -27.31 -2.44
C THR A 561 -35.49 -27.61 -3.18
N PHE A 562 -34.58 -28.35 -2.54
CA PHE A 562 -33.27 -28.66 -3.12
C PHE A 562 -33.23 -29.95 -3.96
N GLU A 563 -34.29 -30.78 -3.99
CA GLU A 563 -34.30 -32.08 -4.69
C GLU A 563 -34.05 -31.96 -6.20
N ASN A 564 -34.50 -30.84 -6.79
CA ASN A 564 -34.35 -30.56 -8.21
C ASN A 564 -33.02 -29.87 -8.55
N MET A 565 -32.34 -29.25 -7.59
CA MET A 565 -31.10 -28.48 -7.77
C MET A 565 -29.85 -29.38 -7.73
N ARG A 566 -29.84 -30.43 -8.57
CA ARG A 566 -28.81 -31.49 -8.52
C ARG A 566 -27.41 -31.05 -8.96
N ASN A 567 -27.29 -29.89 -9.60
CA ASN A 567 -26.01 -29.31 -10.04
C ASN A 567 -25.47 -28.23 -9.11
N LEU A 568 -26.15 -27.94 -8.00
CA LEU A 568 -25.72 -26.92 -7.05
C LEU A 568 -24.31 -27.24 -6.53
N ARG A 569 -23.40 -26.29 -6.73
CA ARG A 569 -21.99 -26.32 -6.32
C ARG A 569 -21.64 -25.25 -5.29
N LEU A 570 -22.35 -24.11 -5.28
CA LEU A 570 -22.13 -23.02 -4.32
C LEU A 570 -23.43 -22.69 -3.59
N PHE A 571 -23.43 -22.74 -2.26
CA PHE A 571 -24.52 -22.23 -1.44
C PHE A 571 -23.93 -21.34 -0.35
N ILE A 572 -24.22 -20.04 -0.41
CA ILE A 572 -23.66 -19.03 0.49
C ILE A 572 -24.80 -18.22 1.10
N ASN A 573 -24.97 -18.31 2.42
CA ASN A 573 -26.00 -17.60 3.16
C ASN A 573 -25.39 -16.59 4.11
N ARG A 574 -25.51 -15.29 3.79
CA ARG A 574 -24.94 -14.23 4.63
C ARG A 574 -25.82 -13.89 5.83
N ASN A 575 -27.14 -13.95 5.67
CA ASN A 575 -28.06 -13.43 6.70
C ASN A 575 -29.49 -13.97 6.64
N ALA A 576 -29.84 -14.91 5.75
CA ALA A 576 -31.18 -15.46 5.69
C ALA A 576 -31.42 -16.50 6.80
N GLN A 577 -32.63 -16.48 7.37
CA GLN A 577 -33.11 -17.42 8.38
C GLN A 577 -34.10 -18.41 7.76
N PHE A 578 -33.93 -19.70 8.06
CA PHE A 578 -34.75 -20.76 7.46
C PHE A 578 -35.69 -21.40 8.49
N SER A 579 -36.96 -21.59 8.12
CA SER A 579 -37.97 -22.19 9.01
C SER A 579 -37.80 -23.71 9.20
N ALA A 580 -37.26 -24.41 8.20
CA ALA A 580 -37.03 -25.85 8.19
C ALA A 580 -35.81 -26.18 7.31
N GLY A 581 -35.20 -27.35 7.53
CA GLY A 581 -34.06 -27.79 6.72
C GLY A 581 -34.45 -28.70 5.55
N PRO A 582 -33.57 -28.87 4.57
CA PRO A 582 -33.83 -29.66 3.37
C PRO A 582 -33.74 -31.17 3.63
N ASN A 583 -34.45 -31.96 2.83
CA ASN A 583 -34.32 -33.43 2.80
C ASN A 583 -33.26 -33.92 1.80
N TYR A 584 -32.70 -33.02 0.99
CA TYR A 584 -31.71 -33.33 -0.05
C TYR A 584 -30.67 -32.20 -0.12
N LEU A 585 -29.39 -32.56 -0.27
CA LEU A 585 -28.33 -31.64 -0.68
C LEU A 585 -27.53 -32.24 -1.83
N SER A 586 -27.08 -31.38 -2.75
CA SER A 586 -26.33 -31.79 -3.93
C SER A 586 -24.92 -32.29 -3.56
N ASN A 587 -24.56 -33.49 -4.00
CA ASN A 587 -23.18 -34.00 -3.87
C ASN A 587 -22.16 -33.29 -4.77
N LYS A 588 -22.60 -32.33 -5.60
CA LYS A 588 -21.71 -31.41 -6.33
C LYS A 588 -21.33 -30.16 -5.54
N LEU A 589 -21.84 -29.97 -4.32
CA LEU A 589 -21.45 -28.85 -3.47
C LEU A 589 -19.93 -28.80 -3.22
N ARG A 590 -19.38 -27.60 -3.33
CA ARG A 590 -17.99 -27.21 -3.05
C ARG A 590 -17.93 -26.26 -1.87
N VAL A 591 -18.88 -25.34 -1.78
CA VAL A 591 -19.03 -24.40 -0.68
C VAL A 591 -20.42 -24.57 -0.10
N ILE A 592 -20.48 -24.77 1.20
CA ILE A 592 -21.70 -24.60 1.97
C ILE A 592 -21.39 -23.63 3.10
N ASP A 593 -21.95 -22.44 3.00
CA ASP A 593 -21.99 -21.44 4.06
C ASP A 593 -23.46 -21.25 4.44
N TRP A 594 -23.85 -21.82 5.58
CA TRP A 594 -25.22 -21.90 6.06
C TRP A 594 -25.28 -21.73 7.58
N PRO A 595 -25.09 -20.50 8.10
CA PRO A 595 -25.30 -20.20 9.51
C PRO A 595 -26.73 -20.54 9.94
N GLU A 596 -26.88 -20.92 11.21
CA GLU A 596 -28.16 -21.25 11.84
C GLU A 596 -28.93 -22.37 11.12
N TYR A 597 -28.22 -23.38 10.59
CA TYR A 597 -28.84 -24.48 9.88
C TYR A 597 -29.93 -25.14 10.76
N PRO A 598 -31.19 -25.17 10.28
CA PRO A 598 -32.36 -25.42 11.14
C PRO A 598 -32.59 -26.90 11.49
N SER A 599 -31.95 -27.83 10.78
CA SER A 599 -32.11 -29.28 10.98
C SER A 599 -31.02 -29.85 11.89
N SER A 600 -31.37 -30.91 12.63
CA SER A 600 -30.41 -31.57 13.53
C SER A 600 -29.48 -32.56 12.86
N VAL A 601 -29.75 -32.93 11.61
CA VAL A 601 -28.96 -33.85 10.80
C VAL A 601 -28.84 -33.32 9.38
N LEU A 602 -27.72 -33.64 8.72
CA LEU A 602 -27.58 -33.46 7.28
C LEU A 602 -28.41 -34.52 6.54
N PRO A 603 -28.87 -34.25 5.30
CA PRO A 603 -29.57 -35.25 4.49
C PRO A 603 -28.78 -36.54 4.34
N HIS A 604 -29.42 -37.69 4.52
CA HIS A 604 -28.76 -39.01 4.53
C HIS A 604 -28.03 -39.37 3.21
N ASN A 605 -28.44 -38.76 2.10
CA ASN A 605 -27.86 -38.96 0.77
C ASN A 605 -26.71 -37.98 0.45
N PHE A 606 -26.41 -37.06 1.35
CA PHE A 606 -25.32 -36.12 1.20
C PHE A 606 -24.03 -36.67 1.81
N HIS A 607 -23.03 -36.88 0.97
CA HIS A 607 -21.72 -37.42 1.36
C HIS A 607 -20.62 -36.35 1.40
N GLY A 608 -20.85 -35.21 0.75
CA GLY A 608 -19.93 -34.08 0.76
C GLY A 608 -18.58 -34.34 0.08
N ASN A 609 -18.48 -35.34 -0.80
CA ASN A 609 -17.20 -35.88 -1.32
C ASN A 609 -16.22 -34.87 -1.95
N ASN A 610 -16.75 -33.76 -2.44
CA ASN A 610 -15.97 -32.73 -3.14
C ASN A 610 -15.99 -31.37 -2.42
N LEU A 611 -16.50 -31.30 -1.19
CA LEU A 611 -16.53 -30.05 -0.43
C LEU A 611 -15.13 -29.49 -0.24
N VAL A 612 -15.00 -28.18 -0.44
CA VAL A 612 -13.81 -27.38 -0.14
C VAL A 612 -14.03 -26.61 1.16
N GLU A 613 -15.24 -26.09 1.36
CA GLU A 613 -15.61 -25.31 2.54
C GLU A 613 -16.94 -25.77 3.11
N PHE A 614 -16.98 -25.87 4.44
CA PHE A 614 -18.14 -26.26 5.21
C PHE A 614 -18.29 -25.35 6.42
N GLU A 615 -19.19 -24.37 6.33
CA GLU A 615 -19.47 -23.38 7.37
C GLU A 615 -20.94 -23.48 7.77
N MET A 616 -21.19 -23.88 9.02
CA MET A 616 -22.53 -23.96 9.58
C MET A 616 -22.53 -23.52 11.05
N PRO A 617 -22.06 -22.30 11.39
CA PRO A 617 -22.06 -21.85 12.77
C PRO A 617 -23.48 -21.66 13.31
N ASN A 618 -23.65 -21.69 14.64
CA ASN A 618 -24.94 -21.55 15.34
C ASN A 618 -26.01 -22.60 14.94
N SER A 619 -25.60 -23.73 14.36
CA SER A 619 -26.52 -24.71 13.79
C SER A 619 -27.09 -25.69 14.81
N ARG A 620 -28.22 -26.32 14.46
CA ARG A 620 -28.89 -27.33 15.30
C ARG A 620 -28.31 -28.75 15.17
N ILE A 621 -27.22 -28.88 14.43
CA ILE A 621 -26.60 -30.17 14.06
C ILE A 621 -26.13 -30.92 15.31
N LYS A 622 -26.55 -32.19 15.40
CA LYS A 622 -26.15 -33.12 16.46
C LYS A 622 -24.98 -34.02 16.04
N GLU A 623 -24.95 -34.39 14.77
CA GLU A 623 -23.96 -35.28 14.17
C GLU A 623 -23.66 -34.86 12.72
N LEU A 624 -22.39 -34.96 12.33
CA LEU A 624 -21.90 -34.59 10.99
C LEU A 624 -22.02 -35.72 9.96
N GLY A 625 -22.43 -36.92 10.38
CA GLY A 625 -22.47 -38.10 9.52
C GLY A 625 -21.10 -38.47 8.92
N GLY A 626 -21.10 -39.23 7.82
CA GLY A 626 -19.90 -39.64 7.10
C GLY A 626 -19.41 -38.60 6.08
N LEU A 627 -19.22 -37.34 6.49
CA LEU A 627 -18.64 -36.30 5.65
C LEU A 627 -17.19 -36.66 5.28
N ILE A 628 -16.98 -37.13 4.06
CA ILE A 628 -15.68 -37.62 3.60
C ILE A 628 -15.25 -36.79 2.41
N SER A 629 -14.41 -35.77 2.61
CA SER A 629 -13.91 -34.94 1.50
C SER A 629 -12.41 -34.77 1.56
N LYS A 630 -11.74 -35.21 0.49
CA LYS A 630 -10.30 -34.95 0.31
C LYS A 630 -10.01 -33.49 -0.02
N ASN A 631 -10.97 -32.72 -0.51
CA ASN A 631 -10.75 -31.35 -0.94
C ASN A 631 -11.05 -30.31 0.16
N LEU A 632 -11.58 -30.75 1.31
CA LEU A 632 -12.03 -29.86 2.38
C LEU A 632 -10.83 -29.18 3.02
N THR A 633 -10.80 -27.85 2.96
CA THR A 633 -9.75 -27.00 3.55
C THR A 633 -10.25 -26.24 4.77
N TYR A 634 -11.55 -25.94 4.84
CA TYR A 634 -12.14 -25.14 5.92
C TYR A 634 -13.41 -25.79 6.49
N MET A 635 -13.47 -25.93 7.82
CA MET A 635 -14.65 -26.38 8.56
C MET A 635 -14.92 -25.45 9.74
N ASP A 636 -16.10 -24.83 9.77
CA ASP A 636 -16.58 -23.97 10.86
C ASP A 636 -17.93 -24.46 11.39
N LEU A 637 -17.95 -24.81 12.67
CA LEU A 637 -19.11 -25.28 13.43
C LEU A 637 -19.27 -24.51 14.73
N ARG A 638 -18.73 -23.29 14.82
CA ARG A 638 -18.80 -22.50 16.05
C ARG A 638 -20.23 -22.35 16.55
N TYR A 639 -20.41 -22.29 17.87
CA TYR A 639 -21.70 -22.12 18.54
C TYR A 639 -22.73 -23.23 18.23
N CYS A 640 -22.32 -24.39 17.68
CA CYS A 640 -23.22 -25.53 17.48
C CYS A 640 -23.53 -26.22 18.81
N LYS A 641 -24.50 -25.68 19.56
CA LYS A 641 -24.81 -26.14 20.93
C LYS A 641 -25.29 -27.59 21.02
N PHE A 642 -25.65 -28.25 19.92
CA PHE A 642 -26.19 -29.63 19.96
C PHE A 642 -25.18 -30.70 19.56
N ILE A 643 -24.01 -30.31 19.03
CA ILE A 643 -22.98 -31.27 18.66
C ILE A 643 -22.34 -31.82 19.93
N THR A 644 -22.21 -33.15 19.99
CA THR A 644 -21.61 -33.82 21.16
C THR A 644 -20.30 -34.52 20.82
N LYS A 645 -20.11 -34.89 19.55
CA LYS A 645 -18.90 -35.56 19.07
C LYS A 645 -18.55 -35.11 17.66
N ILE A 646 -17.25 -34.97 17.39
CA ILE A 646 -16.71 -34.85 16.02
C ILE A 646 -16.30 -36.26 15.55
N PRO A 647 -16.75 -36.71 14.36
CA PRO A 647 -16.47 -38.05 13.84
C PRO A 647 -15.03 -38.17 13.29
N ASP A 648 -14.71 -39.33 12.71
CA ASP A 648 -13.45 -39.57 12.02
C ASP A 648 -13.27 -38.64 10.81
N LEU A 649 -12.24 -37.80 10.87
CA LEU A 649 -11.81 -36.87 9.82
C LEU A 649 -10.53 -37.34 9.11
N SER A 650 -10.10 -38.60 9.26
CA SER A 650 -8.89 -39.16 8.65
C SER A 650 -8.82 -38.98 7.13
N ARG A 651 -9.98 -38.94 6.47
CA ARG A 651 -10.12 -38.76 5.02
C ARG A 651 -10.12 -37.28 4.58
N ASN A 652 -10.15 -36.33 5.52
CA ASN A 652 -10.08 -34.89 5.27
C ASN A 652 -8.65 -34.36 5.40
N SER A 653 -7.69 -35.03 4.77
CA SER A 653 -6.25 -34.77 4.94
C SER A 653 -5.78 -33.39 4.46
N ASN A 654 -6.61 -32.67 3.70
CA ASN A 654 -6.33 -31.30 3.24
C ASN A 654 -6.92 -30.20 4.13
N LEU A 655 -7.51 -30.56 5.28
CA LEU A 655 -8.10 -29.58 6.19
C LEU A 655 -7.02 -28.65 6.77
N GLU A 656 -7.18 -27.36 6.56
CA GLU A 656 -6.29 -26.28 7.01
C GLU A 656 -6.86 -25.54 8.23
N SER A 657 -8.18 -25.48 8.38
CA SER A 657 -8.84 -24.83 9.50
C SER A 657 -10.03 -25.64 10.01
N LEU A 658 -10.07 -25.87 11.32
CA LEU A 658 -11.18 -26.49 12.04
C LEU A 658 -11.56 -25.60 13.23
N ASP A 659 -12.76 -25.02 13.18
CA ASP A 659 -13.28 -24.18 14.25
C ASP A 659 -14.55 -24.79 14.88
N LEU A 660 -14.43 -25.12 16.15
CA LEU A 660 -15.48 -25.71 17.00
C LEU A 660 -15.76 -24.83 18.22
N GLY A 661 -15.36 -23.55 18.19
CA GLY A 661 -15.53 -22.64 19.31
C GLY A 661 -16.97 -22.57 19.83
N ASP A 662 -17.15 -22.44 21.14
CA ASP A 662 -18.42 -22.30 21.84
C ASP A 662 -19.44 -23.42 21.56
N CYS A 663 -18.97 -24.62 21.18
CA CYS A 663 -19.80 -25.82 21.15
C CYS A 663 -19.99 -26.38 22.57
N GLU A 664 -20.85 -25.75 23.37
CA GLU A 664 -21.03 -26.01 24.81
C GLU A 664 -21.25 -27.50 25.17
N ASN A 665 -21.91 -28.28 24.31
CA ASN A 665 -22.20 -29.70 24.55
C ASN A 665 -21.21 -30.68 23.91
N LEU A 666 -20.15 -30.20 23.26
CA LEU A 666 -19.11 -31.05 22.68
C LEU A 666 -18.37 -31.80 23.80
N VAL A 667 -18.31 -33.12 23.71
CA VAL A 667 -17.66 -34.00 24.71
C VAL A 667 -16.37 -34.61 24.17
N GLU A 668 -16.34 -34.95 22.88
CA GLU A 668 -15.27 -35.73 22.26
C GLU A 668 -14.91 -35.22 20.86
N VAL A 669 -13.61 -35.03 20.61
CA VAL A 669 -13.04 -34.85 19.28
C VAL A 669 -12.28 -36.11 18.90
N HIS A 670 -12.65 -36.74 17.79
CA HIS A 670 -12.04 -38.00 17.35
C HIS A 670 -10.52 -37.89 17.13
N HIS A 671 -9.79 -38.95 17.46
CA HIS A 671 -8.33 -39.00 17.46
C HIS A 671 -7.69 -38.68 16.09
N SER A 672 -8.39 -38.96 14.99
CA SER A 672 -7.94 -38.62 13.63
C SER A 672 -7.57 -37.15 13.44
N VAL A 673 -8.24 -36.23 14.15
CA VAL A 673 -7.98 -34.79 14.05
C VAL A 673 -6.54 -34.47 14.42
N GLY A 674 -5.94 -35.23 15.35
CA GLY A 674 -4.56 -35.07 15.77
C GLY A 674 -3.53 -35.38 14.68
N PHE A 675 -3.89 -36.03 13.57
CA PHE A 675 -2.97 -36.42 12.48
C PHE A 675 -3.17 -35.63 11.19
N LEU A 676 -3.92 -34.53 11.23
CA LEU A 676 -4.13 -33.66 10.07
C LEU A 676 -2.91 -32.74 9.87
N GLU A 677 -1.88 -33.22 9.18
CA GLU A 677 -0.58 -32.52 9.06
C GLU A 677 -0.67 -31.12 8.42
N LYS A 678 -1.71 -30.85 7.62
CA LYS A 678 -1.99 -29.55 6.97
C LYS A 678 -2.80 -28.56 7.84
N LEU A 679 -3.32 -29.01 8.98
CA LEU A 679 -4.14 -28.18 9.86
C LEU A 679 -3.31 -27.03 10.44
N CYS A 680 -3.68 -25.81 10.08
CA CYS A 680 -3.02 -24.56 10.48
C CYS A 680 -3.75 -23.89 11.65
N ARG A 681 -5.08 -24.00 11.71
CA ARG A 681 -5.92 -23.45 12.77
C ARG A 681 -6.82 -24.53 13.35
N PHE A 682 -6.78 -24.70 14.67
CA PHE A 682 -7.68 -25.58 15.40
C PHE A 682 -8.24 -24.85 16.63
N SER A 683 -9.56 -24.75 16.75
CA SER A 683 -10.22 -24.08 17.88
C SER A 683 -11.30 -24.97 18.47
N VAL A 684 -11.29 -25.13 19.79
CA VAL A 684 -12.33 -25.73 20.63
C VAL A 684 -12.65 -24.82 21.83
N SER A 685 -12.28 -23.54 21.75
CA SER A 685 -12.48 -22.56 22.82
C SER A 685 -13.93 -22.56 23.32
N GLY A 686 -14.19 -22.41 24.62
CA GLY A 686 -15.56 -22.35 25.15
C GLY A 686 -16.34 -23.67 25.14
N CYS A 687 -15.76 -24.79 24.70
CA CYS A 687 -16.40 -26.12 24.77
C CYS A 687 -16.39 -26.66 26.22
N CYS A 688 -17.30 -26.17 27.06
CA CYS A 688 -17.27 -26.39 28.50
C CYS A 688 -17.43 -27.86 28.94
N LYS A 689 -18.05 -28.72 28.11
CA LYS A 689 -18.21 -30.17 28.36
C LYS A 689 -17.15 -31.05 27.69
N LEU A 690 -16.18 -30.46 26.98
CA LEU A 690 -15.16 -31.21 26.25
C LEU A 690 -14.27 -31.96 27.25
N ARG A 691 -14.16 -33.28 27.07
CA ARG A 691 -13.36 -34.17 27.92
C ARG A 691 -12.26 -34.88 27.15
N ILE A 692 -12.51 -35.19 25.88
CA ILE A 692 -11.64 -36.04 25.06
C ILE A 692 -11.16 -35.25 23.84
N LEU A 693 -9.87 -34.94 23.81
CA LEU A 693 -9.13 -34.52 22.63
C LEU A 693 -8.38 -35.73 22.02
N PRO A 694 -7.84 -35.61 20.79
CA PRO A 694 -6.92 -36.61 20.25
C PRO A 694 -5.77 -36.89 21.24
N LYS A 695 -5.47 -38.16 21.49
CA LYS A 695 -4.40 -38.57 22.41
C LYS A 695 -3.01 -38.09 21.97
N GLY A 696 -2.81 -37.96 20.67
CA GLY A 696 -1.54 -37.59 20.05
C GLY A 696 -1.74 -36.55 18.95
N PHE A 697 -0.83 -35.58 18.89
CA PHE A 697 -0.78 -34.50 17.91
C PHE A 697 0.45 -34.65 17.02
N LYS A 698 0.19 -34.80 15.72
CA LYS A 698 1.15 -34.77 14.61
C LYS A 698 0.81 -33.62 13.64
N LEU A 699 0.53 -32.44 14.20
CA LEU A 699 0.00 -31.28 13.47
C LEU A 699 1.12 -30.34 12.99
N ARG A 700 1.92 -30.80 12.02
CA ARG A 700 3.15 -30.09 11.57
C ARG A 700 2.93 -28.64 11.15
N SER A 701 1.77 -28.31 10.58
CA SER A 701 1.46 -26.97 10.06
C SER A 701 0.74 -26.05 11.06
N LEU A 702 0.47 -26.52 12.29
CA LEU A 702 -0.39 -25.80 13.23
C LEU A 702 0.26 -24.49 13.68
N ARG A 703 -0.46 -23.39 13.46
CA ARG A 703 -0.07 -22.02 13.85
C ARG A 703 -0.90 -21.50 15.01
N PHE A 704 -2.16 -21.91 15.08
CA PHE A 704 -3.11 -21.45 16.08
C PHE A 704 -3.86 -22.64 16.68
N PHE A 705 -3.76 -22.78 18.00
CA PHE A 705 -4.55 -23.74 18.78
C PHE A 705 -5.22 -23.03 19.95
N ASP A 706 -6.55 -22.98 19.97
CA ASP A 706 -7.32 -22.38 21.07
C ASP A 706 -8.21 -23.43 21.72
N PHE A 707 -7.98 -23.68 23.00
CA PHE A 707 -8.77 -24.61 23.84
C PHE A 707 -9.13 -23.98 25.19
N LYS A 708 -9.15 -22.64 25.25
CA LYS A 708 -9.49 -21.91 26.48
C LYS A 708 -10.93 -22.20 26.91
N TYR A 709 -11.19 -22.05 28.19
CA TYR A 709 -12.52 -22.25 28.79
C TYR A 709 -13.12 -23.65 28.55
N CYS A 710 -12.28 -24.65 28.29
CA CYS A 710 -12.64 -26.07 28.27
C CYS A 710 -12.60 -26.65 29.69
N TRP A 711 -13.55 -26.26 30.53
CA TRP A 711 -13.55 -26.56 31.97
C TRP A 711 -13.55 -28.05 32.34
N CYS A 712 -14.04 -28.95 31.47
CA CYS A 712 -14.02 -30.40 31.69
C CYS A 712 -12.81 -31.13 31.10
N LEU A 713 -11.89 -30.42 30.44
CA LEU A 713 -10.72 -31.03 29.80
C LEU A 713 -9.64 -31.31 30.83
N GLU A 714 -9.34 -32.58 31.09
CA GLU A 714 -8.40 -33.00 32.14
C GLU A 714 -7.01 -33.41 31.64
N GLU A 715 -6.89 -33.79 30.36
CA GLU A 715 -5.66 -34.29 29.75
C GLU A 715 -5.30 -33.46 28.51
N PHE A 716 -4.01 -33.12 28.39
CA PHE A 716 -3.45 -32.48 27.21
C PHE A 716 -2.83 -33.54 26.27
N PRO A 717 -2.95 -33.42 24.94
CA PRO A 717 -2.41 -34.39 23.99
C PRO A 717 -0.89 -34.60 24.09
N GLU A 718 -0.41 -35.82 23.81
CA GLU A 718 1.00 -36.06 23.51
C GLU A 718 1.37 -35.42 22.17
N ILE A 719 2.56 -34.82 22.07
CA ILE A 719 3.05 -34.20 20.83
C ILE A 719 4.00 -35.18 20.14
N GLU A 720 3.53 -35.85 19.10
CA GLU A 720 4.25 -36.97 18.47
C GLU A 720 5.30 -36.54 17.42
N CYS A 721 5.34 -35.26 17.05
CA CYS A 721 6.34 -34.74 16.12
C CYS A 721 6.76 -33.30 16.43
N GLU A 722 7.89 -32.87 15.91
CA GLU A 722 8.31 -31.46 16.00
C GLU A 722 7.34 -30.52 15.27
N MET A 723 6.91 -29.47 15.99
CA MET A 723 5.98 -28.44 15.52
C MET A 723 6.65 -27.07 15.62
N GLU A 724 6.98 -26.49 14.46
CA GLU A 724 7.80 -25.27 14.38
C GLU A 724 6.97 -23.97 14.30
N PHE A 725 5.68 -24.06 14.00
CA PHE A 725 4.85 -22.89 13.69
C PHE A 725 3.91 -22.43 14.81
N LEU A 726 3.67 -23.27 15.82
CA LEU A 726 2.78 -22.93 16.93
C LEU A 726 3.51 -21.99 17.90
N ALA A 727 3.12 -20.72 17.90
CA ALA A 727 3.83 -19.68 18.66
C ALA A 727 3.28 -19.46 20.08
N LYS A 728 1.99 -19.73 20.31
CA LYS A 728 1.31 -19.45 21.59
C LYS A 728 0.48 -20.65 22.04
N LEU A 729 0.53 -20.94 23.34
CA LEU A 729 -0.38 -21.84 24.04
C LEU A 729 -0.97 -21.17 25.28
N ASP A 730 -2.27 -21.36 25.49
CA ASP A 730 -3.01 -20.74 26.59
C ASP A 730 -3.95 -21.76 27.24
N PHE A 731 -3.71 -22.04 28.52
CA PHE A 731 -4.42 -23.04 29.33
C PHE A 731 -5.55 -22.45 30.17
N GLN A 732 -5.90 -21.18 29.96
CA GLN A 732 -6.92 -20.50 30.77
C GLN A 732 -8.26 -21.23 30.78
N GLY A 733 -8.80 -21.45 31.98
CA GLY A 733 -10.13 -22.05 32.17
C GLY A 733 -10.18 -23.54 31.80
N THR A 734 -9.09 -24.27 32.02
CA THR A 734 -9.00 -25.73 31.80
C THR A 734 -8.75 -26.49 33.10
N SER A 735 -9.17 -27.76 33.13
CA SER A 735 -8.94 -28.68 34.26
C SER A 735 -7.71 -29.58 34.05
N ILE A 736 -6.82 -29.21 33.13
CA ILE A 736 -5.64 -29.99 32.78
C ILE A 736 -4.70 -30.07 33.97
N LYS A 737 -4.35 -31.30 34.39
CA LYS A 737 -3.58 -31.55 35.63
C LYS A 737 -2.08 -31.76 35.38
N LYS A 738 -1.71 -32.27 34.21
CA LYS A 738 -0.34 -32.64 33.83
C LYS A 738 -0.07 -32.36 32.36
N LEU A 739 1.19 -32.10 32.01
CA LEU A 739 1.69 -32.04 30.64
C LEU A 739 2.67 -33.20 30.39
N HIS A 740 2.62 -33.77 29.18
CA HIS A 740 3.55 -34.82 28.76
C HIS A 740 4.94 -34.26 28.44
N SER A 741 5.98 -35.08 28.61
CA SER A 741 7.36 -34.67 28.29
C SER A 741 7.56 -34.28 26.82
N SER A 742 6.68 -34.76 25.93
CA SER A 742 6.61 -34.41 24.52
C SER A 742 6.40 -32.91 24.24
N ILE A 743 6.07 -32.08 25.24
CA ILE A 743 5.95 -30.62 25.08
C ILE A 743 7.21 -30.01 24.45
N GLU A 744 8.39 -30.61 24.64
CA GLU A 744 9.66 -30.22 24.01
C GLU A 744 9.67 -30.24 22.48
N ASN A 745 8.69 -30.91 21.87
CA ASN A 745 8.52 -30.96 20.42
C ASN A 745 7.88 -29.68 19.85
N LEU A 746 7.36 -28.78 20.69
CA LEU A 746 6.85 -27.47 20.26
C LEU A 746 8.00 -26.46 20.03
N LYS A 747 8.88 -26.76 19.08
CA LYS A 747 10.09 -25.97 18.78
C LYS A 747 9.81 -24.51 18.44
N GLY A 748 8.60 -24.20 17.96
CA GLY A 748 8.15 -22.85 17.63
C GLY A 748 7.58 -22.02 18.78
N LEU A 749 7.35 -22.61 19.96
CA LEU A 749 6.59 -21.97 21.03
C LEU A 749 7.36 -20.79 21.63
N LYS A 750 6.74 -19.61 21.58
CA LYS A 750 7.25 -18.36 22.14
C LYS A 750 6.56 -17.99 23.44
N ARG A 751 5.27 -18.30 23.57
CA ARG A 751 4.46 -17.90 24.73
C ARG A 751 3.67 -19.06 25.30
N LEU A 752 3.75 -19.24 26.62
CA LEU A 752 2.99 -20.22 27.39
C LEU A 752 2.24 -19.56 28.55
N ASP A 753 0.91 -19.49 28.43
CA ASP A 753 0.01 -18.93 29.43
C ASP A 753 -0.65 -20.07 30.24
N LEU A 754 -0.39 -20.11 31.54
CA LEU A 754 -0.90 -21.11 32.50
C LEU A 754 -1.88 -20.51 33.52
N TYR A 755 -2.27 -19.24 33.35
CA TYR A 755 -3.19 -18.55 34.26
C TYR A 755 -4.51 -19.30 34.42
N GLY A 756 -4.96 -19.46 35.67
CA GLY A 756 -6.25 -20.11 35.95
C GLY A 756 -6.31 -21.59 35.52
N SER A 757 -5.14 -22.24 35.33
CA SER A 757 -5.06 -23.68 35.07
C SER A 757 -4.99 -24.50 36.36
N SER A 758 -5.47 -25.75 36.28
CA SER A 758 -5.38 -26.73 37.37
C SER A 758 -4.06 -27.53 37.36
N LEU A 759 -3.05 -27.04 36.64
CA LEU A 759 -1.82 -27.76 36.34
C LEU A 759 -0.93 -27.87 37.57
N LYS A 760 -0.65 -29.10 38.02
CA LYS A 760 0.11 -29.34 39.27
C LYS A 760 1.61 -29.46 39.07
N GLU A 761 2.05 -29.88 37.90
CA GLU A 761 3.46 -30.12 37.61
C GLU A 761 3.76 -29.83 36.14
N LEU A 762 4.96 -29.32 35.88
CA LEU A 762 5.53 -29.22 34.53
C LEU A 762 6.58 -30.35 34.34
N PRO A 763 6.66 -30.97 33.16
CA PRO A 763 7.71 -31.93 32.85
C PRO A 763 9.07 -31.24 32.80
N SER A 764 10.15 -31.92 33.17
CA SER A 764 11.52 -31.37 33.13
C SER A 764 11.95 -30.94 31.73
N SER A 765 11.38 -31.54 30.69
CA SER A 765 11.59 -31.21 29.28
C SER A 765 11.03 -29.85 28.86
N ILE A 766 10.25 -29.15 29.71
CA ILE A 766 9.80 -27.78 29.44
C ILE A 766 10.98 -26.82 29.19
N GLY A 767 12.14 -27.07 29.83
CA GLY A 767 13.37 -26.31 29.60
C GLY A 767 14.00 -26.54 28.22
N ASN A 768 13.57 -27.56 27.46
CA ASN A 768 14.05 -27.81 26.11
C ASN A 768 13.33 -26.93 25.05
N LEU A 769 12.38 -26.08 25.46
CA LEU A 769 11.73 -25.08 24.63
C LEU A 769 12.65 -23.87 24.41
N THR A 770 13.62 -24.00 23.51
CA THR A 770 14.68 -23.01 23.30
C THR A 770 14.22 -21.66 22.75
N ARG A 771 12.98 -21.55 22.25
CA ARG A 771 12.37 -20.31 21.74
C ARG A 771 11.34 -19.68 22.67
N LEU A 772 11.13 -20.25 23.86
CA LEU A 772 10.14 -19.73 24.81
C LEU A 772 10.62 -18.37 25.36
N GLU A 773 9.89 -17.31 25.01
CA GLU A 773 10.15 -15.91 25.37
C GLU A 773 9.29 -15.48 26.57
N GLU A 774 8.05 -15.97 26.66
CA GLU A 774 7.08 -15.57 27.69
C GLU A 774 6.52 -16.80 28.42
N LEU A 775 6.63 -16.84 29.75
CA LEU A 775 6.01 -17.85 30.60
C LEU A 775 5.19 -17.18 31.70
N HIS A 776 3.88 -17.39 31.66
CA HIS A 776 2.98 -16.87 32.68
C HIS A 776 2.30 -17.98 33.47
N ALA A 777 2.49 -18.00 34.78
CA ALA A 777 2.05 -19.08 35.67
C ALA A 777 1.46 -18.56 36.99
N ALA A 778 0.92 -17.34 37.02
CA ALA A 778 0.31 -16.82 38.24
C ALA A 778 -0.99 -17.53 38.62
N GLY A 779 -1.26 -17.60 39.92
CA GLY A 779 -2.52 -18.14 40.48
C GLY A 779 -2.33 -19.35 41.39
N SER A 780 -3.40 -20.15 41.58
CA SER A 780 -3.49 -21.19 42.62
C SER A 780 -2.51 -22.37 42.48
N SER A 781 -1.95 -22.57 41.28
CA SER A 781 -1.01 -23.67 41.00
C SER A 781 0.45 -23.21 40.88
N SER A 782 0.70 -21.91 41.01
CA SER A 782 1.99 -21.25 40.81
C SER A 782 3.12 -21.84 41.68
N SER A 783 2.82 -22.18 42.95
CA SER A 783 3.77 -22.84 43.87
C SER A 783 4.30 -24.18 43.37
N ALA A 784 3.47 -24.97 42.71
CA ALA A 784 3.82 -26.30 42.23
C ALA A 784 4.53 -26.24 40.87
N ILE A 785 4.10 -25.30 40.02
CA ILE A 785 4.79 -24.94 38.77
C ILE A 785 6.21 -24.45 39.06
N TRP A 786 6.37 -23.56 40.04
CA TRP A 786 7.67 -23.07 40.47
C TRP A 786 8.63 -24.19 40.90
N LYS A 787 8.16 -25.15 41.71
CA LYS A 787 8.95 -26.34 42.07
C LYS A 787 9.40 -27.14 40.85
N SER A 788 8.55 -27.22 39.82
CA SER A 788 8.89 -27.93 38.58
C SER A 788 9.97 -27.19 37.79
N LEU A 789 9.91 -25.85 37.74
CA LEU A 789 10.92 -24.98 37.10
C LEU A 789 12.30 -25.03 37.79
N GLN A 790 12.35 -25.41 39.07
CA GLN A 790 13.60 -25.61 39.78
C GLN A 790 14.38 -26.85 39.29
N VAL A 791 13.66 -27.87 38.82
CA VAL A 791 14.22 -29.16 38.37
C VAL A 791 14.52 -29.17 36.87
N SER A 792 13.86 -28.33 36.07
CA SER A 792 14.02 -28.27 34.61
C SER A 792 15.34 -27.61 34.15
N ASN A 793 15.73 -27.90 32.90
CA ASN A 793 16.92 -27.33 32.24
C ASN A 793 16.79 -25.81 31.94
N PHE A 794 17.90 -25.25 31.47
CA PHE A 794 18.18 -23.86 31.03
C PHE A 794 17.08 -23.24 30.13
N PHE A 795 16.63 -22.02 30.41
CA PHE A 795 15.67 -21.24 29.59
C PHE A 795 16.40 -20.09 28.87
N PRO A 796 17.09 -20.35 27.74
CA PRO A 796 17.99 -19.38 27.11
C PRO A 796 17.29 -18.12 26.60
N ALA A 797 16.08 -18.25 26.09
CA ALA A 797 15.36 -17.20 25.39
C ALA A 797 14.27 -16.52 26.23
N LEU A 798 14.07 -16.93 27.49
CA LEU A 798 12.98 -16.42 28.31
C LEU A 798 13.23 -14.95 28.65
N VAL A 799 12.33 -14.09 28.19
CA VAL A 799 12.33 -12.63 28.36
C VAL A 799 11.39 -12.24 29.51
N GLU A 800 10.27 -12.92 29.66
CA GLU A 800 9.26 -12.62 30.68
C GLU A 800 8.85 -13.85 31.48
N LEU A 801 8.87 -13.72 32.81
CA LEU A 801 8.43 -14.75 33.75
C LEU A 801 7.44 -14.15 34.75
N ASP A 802 6.21 -14.65 34.75
CA ASP A 802 5.22 -14.36 35.79
C ASP A 802 4.93 -15.61 36.63
N ILE A 803 5.25 -15.53 37.93
CA ILE A 803 4.93 -16.57 38.92
C ILE A 803 4.22 -15.95 40.13
N SER A 804 3.48 -14.86 39.91
CA SER A 804 2.74 -14.13 40.94
C SER A 804 1.78 -15.05 41.72
N GLY A 805 1.65 -14.82 43.02
CA GLY A 805 0.82 -15.62 43.94
C GLY A 805 1.44 -16.94 44.39
N SER A 806 2.71 -17.21 44.08
CA SER A 806 3.43 -18.43 44.50
C SER A 806 3.78 -18.44 45.99
N ASP A 807 3.84 -19.64 46.56
CA ASP A 807 4.45 -19.94 47.88
C ASP A 807 6.00 -20.03 47.79
N ILE A 808 6.60 -19.26 46.89
CA ILE A 808 8.05 -19.16 46.80
C ILE A 808 8.58 -18.54 48.10
N VAL A 809 9.63 -19.12 48.67
CA VAL A 809 10.31 -18.58 49.87
C VAL A 809 11.56 -17.83 49.48
N ILE A 810 12.33 -18.38 48.53
CA ILE A 810 13.54 -17.77 47.99
C ILE A 810 13.47 -17.84 46.47
N PHE A 811 13.65 -16.71 45.79
CA PHE A 811 13.94 -16.69 44.36
C PHE A 811 15.46 -16.83 44.17
N PRO A 812 15.97 -17.99 43.69
CA PRO A 812 17.37 -18.35 43.79
C PRO A 812 18.28 -17.60 42.80
N ALA A 813 19.57 -17.47 43.17
CA ALA A 813 20.63 -16.92 42.32
C ALA A 813 20.93 -17.90 41.17
N GLN A 814 20.19 -17.81 40.08
CA GLN A 814 20.42 -18.65 38.91
C GLN A 814 20.63 -17.81 37.66
N GLY A 815 21.52 -16.80 37.76
CA GLY A 815 21.86 -15.86 36.68
C GLY A 815 22.24 -16.50 35.35
N VAL A 816 22.64 -17.78 35.35
CA VAL A 816 22.87 -18.56 34.12
C VAL A 816 21.55 -19.06 33.52
N ARG A 817 20.60 -19.58 34.31
CA ARG A 817 19.39 -20.27 33.81
C ARG A 817 18.43 -19.37 33.03
N PHE A 818 18.36 -18.09 33.38
CA PHE A 818 17.46 -17.08 32.81
C PHE A 818 18.24 -15.92 32.17
N ALA A 819 19.30 -16.22 31.44
CA ALA A 819 20.27 -15.22 30.95
C ALA A 819 19.66 -14.07 30.11
N SER A 820 18.47 -14.27 29.53
CA SER A 820 17.77 -13.28 28.69
C SER A 820 16.59 -12.59 29.39
N LEU A 821 16.35 -12.87 30.68
CA LEU A 821 15.16 -12.39 31.39
C LEU A 821 15.19 -10.87 31.56
N ARG A 822 14.12 -10.21 31.13
CA ARG A 822 13.91 -8.76 31.19
C ARG A 822 12.79 -8.39 32.16
N HIS A 823 11.73 -9.19 32.22
CA HIS A 823 10.55 -8.90 33.05
C HIS A 823 10.29 -10.06 34.02
N LEU A 824 10.26 -9.75 35.32
CA LEU A 824 9.99 -10.71 36.39
C LEU A 824 8.80 -10.24 37.24
N LEU A 825 7.73 -11.01 37.25
CA LEU A 825 6.51 -10.72 38.01
C LEU A 825 6.34 -11.75 39.14
N LEU A 826 6.34 -11.26 40.37
CA LEU A 826 6.31 -11.95 41.66
C LEU A 826 5.21 -11.40 42.58
N ASN A 827 4.22 -10.69 42.03
CA ASN A 827 3.17 -10.04 42.80
C ASN A 827 2.43 -11.04 43.71
N ASN A 828 1.98 -10.62 44.90
CA ASN A 828 1.24 -11.44 45.87
C ASN A 828 1.95 -12.70 46.40
N CYS A 829 3.28 -12.82 46.29
CA CYS A 829 4.03 -13.96 46.87
C CYS A 829 4.24 -13.79 48.38
N LYS A 830 3.22 -14.08 49.19
CA LYS A 830 3.18 -13.79 50.65
C LYS A 830 4.22 -14.54 51.50
N LYS A 831 4.83 -15.61 50.99
CA LYS A 831 5.90 -16.38 51.67
C LYS A 831 7.31 -16.02 51.20
N LEU A 832 7.42 -15.18 50.17
CA LEU A 832 8.71 -14.78 49.62
C LEU A 832 9.46 -14.01 50.70
N GLU A 833 10.59 -14.54 51.17
CA GLU A 833 11.45 -13.91 52.17
C GLU A 833 12.67 -13.26 51.53
N GLU A 834 13.23 -13.88 50.47
CA GLU A 834 14.46 -13.41 49.85
C GLU A 834 14.41 -13.50 48.31
N ILE A 835 14.87 -12.45 47.65
CA ILE A 835 15.20 -12.48 46.21
C ILE A 835 16.72 -12.39 46.09
N LEU A 836 17.36 -13.46 45.65
CA LEU A 836 18.81 -13.53 45.43
C LEU A 836 19.20 -12.80 44.11
N PRO A 837 20.51 -12.64 43.79
CA PRO A 837 20.93 -11.91 42.59
C PRO A 837 20.31 -12.47 41.30
N ILE A 838 19.70 -11.58 40.51
CA ILE A 838 19.06 -11.88 39.21
C ILE A 838 19.94 -11.40 38.05
N PRO A 839 19.72 -11.88 36.80
CA PRO A 839 20.53 -11.51 35.64
C PRO A 839 20.56 -9.99 35.39
N LEU A 840 21.69 -9.49 34.87
CA LEU A 840 21.87 -8.07 34.48
C LEU A 840 20.99 -7.64 33.29
N SER A 841 20.38 -8.59 32.57
CA SER A 841 19.43 -8.31 31.50
C SER A 841 18.08 -7.78 32.00
N ILE A 842 17.81 -7.82 33.32
CA ILE A 842 16.52 -7.45 33.88
C ILE A 842 16.24 -5.95 33.68
N SER A 843 15.05 -5.63 33.18
CA SER A 843 14.52 -4.27 33.03
C SER A 843 13.31 -4.01 33.93
N THR A 844 12.61 -5.04 34.40
CA THR A 844 11.43 -4.88 35.25
C THR A 844 11.31 -6.01 36.26
N VAL A 845 11.10 -5.65 37.54
CA VAL A 845 10.76 -6.56 38.63
C VAL A 845 9.51 -6.02 39.34
N GLU A 846 8.41 -6.76 39.32
CA GLU A 846 7.24 -6.46 40.15
C GLU A 846 7.09 -7.52 41.25
N ALA A 847 7.12 -7.12 42.51
CA ALA A 847 6.89 -7.98 43.66
C ALA A 847 5.92 -7.31 44.65
N ARG A 848 4.83 -6.74 44.15
CA ARG A 848 3.80 -6.06 44.94
C ARG A 848 3.18 -7.02 45.95
N GLU A 849 2.83 -6.53 47.13
CA GLU A 849 2.17 -7.27 48.22
C GLU A 849 2.92 -8.53 48.73
N CYS A 850 4.25 -8.60 48.54
CA CYS A 850 5.10 -9.64 49.13
C CYS A 850 5.41 -9.34 50.61
N THR A 851 4.43 -9.50 51.49
CA THR A 851 4.50 -9.08 52.89
C THR A 851 5.55 -9.79 53.76
N SER A 852 6.10 -10.92 53.31
CA SER A 852 7.17 -11.62 54.02
C SER A 852 8.58 -11.29 53.54
N LEU A 853 8.72 -10.47 52.48
CA LEU A 853 10.01 -10.18 51.86
C LEU A 853 10.89 -9.42 52.85
N LYS A 854 12.04 -10.00 53.21
CA LYS A 854 13.02 -9.46 54.17
C LYS A 854 14.28 -8.95 53.47
N SER A 855 14.66 -9.55 52.35
CA SER A 855 15.91 -9.23 51.63
C SER A 855 15.71 -9.27 50.11
N PHE A 856 16.37 -8.35 49.41
CA PHE A 856 16.47 -8.36 47.95
C PHE A 856 17.89 -7.98 47.56
N ALA A 857 18.71 -8.98 47.21
CA ALA A 857 20.15 -8.83 46.97
C ALA A 857 20.48 -7.86 45.82
N LEU A 858 19.62 -7.81 44.79
CA LEU A 858 19.78 -6.92 43.64
C LEU A 858 19.80 -5.44 44.04
N LEU A 859 19.09 -5.03 45.10
CA LEU A 859 19.14 -3.63 45.58
C LEU A 859 20.56 -3.25 46.03
N SER A 860 21.32 -4.19 46.61
CA SER A 860 22.71 -3.96 47.01
C SER A 860 23.65 -3.95 45.80
N ASP A 861 23.43 -4.84 44.84
CA ASP A 861 24.25 -4.96 43.62
C ASP A 861 24.03 -3.79 42.63
N ILE A 862 22.79 -3.31 42.48
CA ILE A 862 22.45 -2.11 41.69
C ILE A 862 23.20 -0.89 42.23
N LEU A 863 23.28 -0.72 43.56
CA LEU A 863 23.99 0.38 44.20
C LEU A 863 25.51 0.32 43.98
N ILE A 864 26.08 -0.90 43.92
CA ILE A 864 27.50 -1.13 43.60
C ILE A 864 27.78 -0.86 42.12
N LEU A 865 26.86 -1.22 41.22
CA LEU A 865 26.99 -1.00 39.77
C LEU A 865 26.78 0.47 39.36
N ILE A 866 25.85 1.18 39.99
CA ILE A 866 25.71 2.65 39.87
C ILE A 866 27.02 3.34 40.25
N LYS A 867 27.70 2.86 41.30
CA LYS A 867 28.97 3.42 41.80
C LYS A 867 30.16 3.26 40.84
N ASN A 868 30.19 2.20 40.01
CA ASN A 868 31.38 1.80 39.24
C ASN A 868 31.33 2.16 37.74
N SER A 869 30.29 2.86 37.28
CA SER A 869 30.03 3.34 35.90
C SER A 869 30.79 2.62 34.77
N GLY A 870 30.13 1.69 34.06
CA GLY A 870 30.65 1.21 32.78
C GLY A 870 29.95 0.03 32.10
N THR A 871 29.17 -0.81 32.78
CA THR A 871 28.73 -2.08 32.14
C THR A 871 27.30 -2.56 32.49
N ILE A 872 26.52 -2.72 31.41
CA ILE A 872 25.53 -3.78 31.12
C ILE A 872 24.26 -3.83 31.99
N PHE A 873 23.46 -2.76 32.03
CA PHE A 873 21.99 -2.91 32.18
C PHE A 873 21.31 -2.41 30.91
N SER A 874 20.07 -2.85 30.65
CA SER A 874 19.19 -2.12 29.72
C SER A 874 19.12 -0.65 30.13
N ASN A 875 18.90 0.27 29.18
CA ASN A 875 18.82 1.72 29.45
C ASN A 875 17.72 2.13 30.46
N PHE A 876 16.95 1.16 30.96
CA PHE A 876 15.86 1.29 31.92
C PHE A 876 15.82 0.09 32.88
N LEU A 877 15.59 0.37 34.17
CA LEU A 877 15.25 -0.63 35.19
C LEU A 877 14.09 -0.13 36.08
N ARG A 878 13.03 -0.93 36.20
CA ARG A 878 11.90 -0.67 37.11
C ARG A 878 11.76 -1.77 38.15
N ILE A 879 11.64 -1.38 39.40
CA ILE A 879 11.44 -2.27 40.55
C ILE A 879 10.22 -1.79 41.33
N ASP A 880 9.26 -2.67 41.53
CA ASP A 880 8.03 -2.35 42.25
C ASP A 880 7.81 -3.31 43.43
N LEU A 881 8.00 -2.79 44.65
CA LEU A 881 7.93 -3.52 45.91
C LEU A 881 6.79 -2.99 46.80
N TYR A 882 5.71 -2.49 46.18
CA TYR A 882 4.53 -2.01 46.89
C TYR A 882 4.11 -2.96 48.03
N ARG A 883 3.86 -2.44 49.24
CA ARG A 883 3.50 -3.17 50.47
C ARG A 883 4.43 -4.30 50.94
N CYS A 884 5.71 -4.29 50.57
CA CYS A 884 6.72 -5.22 51.10
C CYS A 884 7.29 -4.79 52.48
N HIS A 885 6.45 -4.56 53.49
CA HIS A 885 6.84 -3.84 54.72
C HIS A 885 7.97 -4.46 55.54
N LYS A 886 8.19 -5.79 55.46
CA LYS A 886 9.28 -6.48 56.18
C LYS A 886 10.67 -6.24 55.58
N LEU A 887 10.74 -5.72 54.34
CA LEU A 887 11.99 -5.43 53.65
C LEU A 887 12.70 -4.26 54.34
N CYS A 888 11.95 -3.22 54.69
CA CYS A 888 12.44 -2.03 55.39
C CYS A 888 13.05 -2.35 56.76
N ALA A 889 12.56 -3.39 57.44
CA ALA A 889 13.05 -3.77 58.77
C ALA A 889 14.41 -4.50 58.77
N ASN A 890 14.86 -5.01 57.62
CA ASN A 890 16.03 -5.92 57.53
C ASN A 890 17.13 -5.45 56.56
N MET A 891 17.01 -4.26 55.95
CA MET A 891 18.10 -3.68 55.15
C MET A 891 19.30 -3.35 56.04
N ARG A 892 20.26 -4.27 56.15
CA ARG A 892 21.54 -4.00 56.85
C ARG A 892 22.49 -3.21 55.93
N PRO A 893 23.32 -2.30 56.48
CA PRO A 893 24.39 -1.69 55.71
C PRO A 893 25.39 -2.76 55.26
N ILE A 894 25.83 -2.68 54.00
CA ILE A 894 26.84 -3.56 53.41
C ILE A 894 28.15 -3.37 54.18
N SER A 895 28.52 -4.32 55.03
CA SER A 895 29.87 -4.42 55.60
C SER A 895 30.66 -5.48 54.84
N SER A 896 31.79 -5.06 54.30
CA SER A 896 32.75 -5.79 53.46
C SER A 896 32.35 -6.02 51.99
N CYS A 897 32.88 -5.17 51.11
CA CYS A 897 33.18 -5.49 49.72
C CYS A 897 34.64 -5.12 49.49
N GLU A 898 35.50 -6.13 49.34
CA GLU A 898 36.86 -5.93 48.81
C GLU A 898 36.76 -5.56 47.33
N GLU A 899 37.47 -4.51 46.94
CA GLU A 899 37.54 -4.02 45.56
C GLU A 899 38.10 -5.11 44.63
N ARG A 900 37.30 -5.57 43.67
CA ARG A 900 37.85 -6.20 42.46
C ARG A 900 38.06 -5.11 41.43
N HIS A 901 39.31 -4.65 41.29
CA HIS A 901 39.72 -3.86 40.15
C HIS A 901 39.53 -4.67 38.87
N SER A 902 38.56 -4.27 38.03
CA SER A 902 38.52 -4.68 36.63
C SER A 902 39.10 -3.54 35.80
N THR A 903 40.30 -3.78 35.27
CA THR A 903 40.95 -2.93 34.28
C THR A 903 40.40 -3.29 32.91
N GLU A 904 39.34 -2.61 32.47
CA GLU A 904 39.00 -2.55 31.04
C GLU A 904 38.20 -1.27 30.74
N GLN A 905 38.91 -0.25 30.27
CA GLN A 905 38.32 0.94 29.65
C GLN A 905 37.89 0.59 28.23
N ASN A 906 36.60 0.35 28.03
CA ASN A 906 35.99 0.45 26.70
C ASN A 906 35.03 1.64 26.69
N ARG A 907 35.47 2.72 26.03
CA ARG A 907 34.62 3.87 25.67
C ARG A 907 33.63 3.41 24.60
N VAL A 908 32.34 3.45 24.92
CA VAL A 908 31.26 3.43 23.94
C VAL A 908 30.58 4.79 24.01
N ASP A 909 30.87 5.62 23.01
CA ASP A 909 30.12 6.84 22.72
C ASP A 909 28.77 6.40 22.13
N HIS A 910 27.67 6.50 22.87
CA HIS A 910 26.29 6.71 22.41
C HIS A 910 25.41 6.92 23.66
N PHE A 911 25.04 8.18 23.93
CA PHE A 911 24.32 8.62 25.14
C PHE A 911 22.81 8.51 24.93
N GLU A 912 22.20 7.41 25.37
CA GLU A 912 20.76 7.32 25.66
C GLU A 912 20.52 7.58 27.16
N ASP A 913 19.42 8.27 27.50
CA ASP A 913 19.03 8.56 28.89
C ASP A 913 18.88 7.27 29.70
N ARG A 914 19.51 7.23 30.89
CA ARG A 914 19.46 6.07 31.79
C ARG A 914 18.68 6.40 33.04
N TYR A 915 17.73 5.56 33.42
CA TYR A 915 16.96 5.79 34.64
C TYR A 915 16.52 4.49 35.33
N ILE A 916 16.38 4.59 36.65
CA ILE A 916 16.01 3.51 37.56
C ILE A 916 14.81 3.96 38.39
N ASP A 917 13.68 3.27 38.22
CA ASP A 917 12.44 3.49 38.94
C ASP A 917 12.31 2.46 40.07
N ILE A 918 12.24 2.88 41.33
CA ILE A 918 12.07 1.99 42.49
C ILE A 918 10.88 2.44 43.32
N ILE A 919 9.94 1.53 43.56
CA ILE A 919 8.80 1.75 44.46
C ILE A 919 8.97 0.84 45.66
N PHE A 920 8.92 1.39 46.86
CA PHE A 920 9.05 0.61 48.10
C PHE A 920 8.28 1.25 49.27
N PRO A 921 7.99 0.50 50.35
CA PRO A 921 7.25 1.04 51.49
C PRO A 921 8.06 2.08 52.25
N GLY A 922 7.45 3.21 52.62
CA GLY A 922 8.10 4.25 53.39
C GLY A 922 7.29 5.55 53.41
N ASN A 923 7.55 6.41 54.40
CA ASN A 923 6.79 7.65 54.62
C ASN A 923 7.68 8.87 54.91
N ARG A 924 8.99 8.76 54.73
CA ARG A 924 9.96 9.83 55.03
C ARG A 924 10.91 10.03 53.86
N ILE A 925 11.23 11.30 53.62
CA ILE A 925 12.36 11.73 52.78
C ILE A 925 13.59 11.85 53.69
N PRO A 926 14.74 11.29 53.30
CA PRO A 926 15.97 11.46 54.06
C PRO A 926 16.35 12.94 54.23
N SER A 927 16.88 13.31 55.39
CA SER A 927 17.16 14.71 55.74
C SER A 927 18.29 15.36 54.93
N TRP A 928 19.03 14.58 54.13
CA TRP A 928 20.14 15.05 53.30
C TRP A 928 19.73 15.45 51.87
N PHE A 929 18.44 15.32 51.51
CA PHE A 929 17.93 15.79 50.22
C PHE A 929 18.10 17.31 50.09
N SER A 930 18.62 17.75 48.94
CA SER A 930 18.99 19.17 48.73
C SER A 930 17.77 20.09 48.71
N TYR A 931 16.67 19.58 48.17
CA TYR A 931 15.39 20.24 48.14
C TYR A 931 14.34 19.26 48.63
N SER A 932 13.48 19.69 49.55
CA SER A 932 12.31 18.92 49.98
C SER A 932 11.16 19.85 50.28
N LYS A 933 9.94 19.44 49.93
CA LYS A 933 8.71 20.18 50.17
C LYS A 933 7.65 19.25 50.73
N GLU A 934 7.01 19.66 51.82
CA GLU A 934 5.78 19.01 52.26
C GLU A 934 4.65 19.46 51.33
N ALA A 935 3.99 18.49 50.71
CA ALA A 935 2.86 18.75 49.84
C ALA A 935 1.58 18.67 50.67
N HIS A 936 0.71 19.67 50.53
CA HIS A 936 -0.53 19.82 51.32
C HIS A 936 -1.64 18.86 50.88
N ASP A 937 -1.34 17.56 50.77
CA ASP A 937 -2.28 16.54 50.26
C ASP A 937 -2.94 16.96 48.93
N SER A 938 -2.13 17.50 48.03
CA SER A 938 -2.49 17.91 46.66
C SER A 938 -2.03 16.86 45.66
N ASN A 939 -2.76 16.71 44.56
CA ASN A 939 -2.35 15.91 43.40
C ASN A 939 -1.41 16.68 42.45
N LEU A 940 -0.99 17.88 42.84
CA LEU A 940 0.03 18.70 42.17
C LEU A 940 1.02 19.24 43.21
N CYS A 941 2.32 19.04 42.97
CA CYS A 941 3.40 19.62 43.77
C CYS A 941 4.50 20.17 42.86
N GLU A 942 4.95 21.39 43.14
CA GLU A 942 6.03 22.05 42.41
C GLU A 942 7.15 22.45 43.37
N ILE A 943 8.39 22.24 42.95
CA ILE A 943 9.60 22.69 43.66
C ILE A 943 10.40 23.58 42.69
N ASP A 944 10.48 24.86 43.03
CA ASP A 944 11.36 25.83 42.36
C ASP A 944 12.78 25.73 42.92
N ILE A 945 13.77 25.79 42.04
CA ILE A 945 15.18 25.78 42.40
C ILE A 945 15.69 27.22 42.40
N ASN A 946 15.94 27.75 43.61
CA ASN A 946 16.27 29.18 43.83
C ASN A 946 17.52 29.67 43.07
N GLN A 947 18.41 28.77 42.64
CA GLN A 947 19.50 29.04 41.69
C GLN A 947 19.52 27.87 40.69
N PRO A 948 19.37 28.10 39.37
CA PRO A 948 19.30 27.01 38.42
C PRO A 948 20.56 26.18 38.53
N HIS A 949 20.36 24.89 38.70
CA HIS A 949 21.47 23.97 38.74
C HIS A 949 21.87 23.70 37.29
N HIS A 950 23.10 24.08 36.92
CA HIS A 950 23.67 23.68 35.64
C HIS A 950 23.89 22.16 35.70
N TRP A 951 23.09 21.42 34.95
CA TRP A 951 23.14 19.96 34.87
C TRP A 951 24.08 19.60 33.72
N ASN A 952 25.21 18.96 33.99
CA ASN A 952 26.10 18.44 32.94
C ASN A 952 25.76 16.98 32.54
N ASP A 953 26.22 16.52 31.39
CA ASP A 953 26.08 15.16 30.85
C ASP A 953 26.56 14.03 31.78
N LYS A 954 27.29 14.38 32.85
CA LYS A 954 27.82 13.50 33.90
C LYS A 954 27.10 13.62 35.25
N ASP A 955 26.21 14.59 35.44
CA ASP A 955 25.47 14.72 36.69
C ASP A 955 24.25 13.79 36.71
N GLU A 956 23.91 13.28 37.88
CA GLU A 956 22.80 12.37 38.10
C GLU A 956 21.79 13.02 39.06
N ILE A 957 20.50 12.75 38.89
CA ILE A 957 19.45 13.25 39.78
C ILE A 957 18.74 12.09 40.44
N VAL A 958 18.50 12.25 41.74
CA VAL A 958 17.59 11.40 42.50
C VAL A 958 16.36 12.20 42.88
N LEU A 959 15.23 11.78 42.36
CA LEU A 959 13.90 12.23 42.75
C LEU A 959 13.31 11.23 43.75
N TYR A 960 12.68 11.76 44.78
CA TYR A 960 12.14 10.96 45.87
C TYR A 960 10.79 11.53 46.29
N VAL A 961 9.74 10.75 46.11
CA VAL A 961 8.36 11.17 46.29
C VAL A 961 7.70 10.25 47.31
N VAL A 962 7.16 10.83 48.37
CA VAL A 962 6.30 10.14 49.33
C VAL A 962 4.86 10.40 48.96
N LEU A 963 4.18 9.34 48.56
CA LEU A 963 2.78 9.34 48.16
C LEU A 963 1.90 8.97 49.34
N GLY A 964 0.75 9.63 49.46
CA GLY A 964 -0.31 9.31 50.42
C GLY A 964 -1.70 9.32 49.76
N PHE A 965 -2.73 8.96 50.52
CA PHE A 965 -4.10 8.80 50.01
C PHE A 965 -5.12 9.63 50.81
N ARG A 966 -6.15 10.16 50.13
CA ARG A 966 -7.28 10.87 50.77
C ARG A 966 -8.29 9.86 51.32
N VAL A 967 -8.40 9.73 52.64
CA VAL A 967 -9.25 8.71 53.29
C VAL A 967 -10.75 8.96 53.02
N GLY A 968 -11.41 7.99 52.36
CA GLY A 968 -12.87 7.83 52.33
C GLY A 968 -13.49 7.73 50.94
N ILE A 969 -13.60 6.51 50.38
CA ILE A 969 -14.65 6.00 49.46
C ILE A 969 -14.44 4.48 49.33
N THR A 970 -15.54 3.72 49.30
CA THR A 970 -15.61 2.24 49.35
C THR A 970 -16.18 1.64 48.05
N ASP A 971 -15.68 2.02 46.87
CA ASP A 971 -16.09 1.38 45.61
C ASP A 971 -14.89 1.00 44.72
N PRO A 972 -14.78 -0.27 44.25
CA PRO A 972 -13.63 -0.76 43.51
C PRO A 972 -13.87 -0.72 42.00
N ILE A 973 -13.67 0.43 41.37
CA ILE A 973 -13.43 0.50 39.91
C ILE A 973 -11.92 0.78 39.75
N MET A 974 -11.21 -0.17 39.13
CA MET A 974 -9.74 -0.19 39.03
C MET A 974 -9.21 0.91 38.10
N ASP A 975 -8.96 2.11 38.61
CA ASP A 975 -8.12 3.11 37.93
C ASP A 975 -6.68 3.12 38.49
N ASN A 976 -5.68 3.02 37.62
CA ASN A 976 -4.30 3.23 38.00
C ASN A 976 -4.02 4.73 38.23
N ALA A 977 -3.14 5.08 39.17
CA ALA A 977 -2.70 6.46 39.36
C ALA A 977 -1.47 6.75 38.51
N ASP A 978 -1.61 7.62 37.51
CA ASP A 978 -0.49 8.08 36.69
C ASP A 978 0.13 9.33 37.31
N ILE A 979 1.41 9.22 37.68
CA ILE A 979 2.23 10.34 38.15
C ILE A 979 3.10 10.81 37.01
N THR A 980 2.96 12.07 36.65
CA THR A 980 3.80 12.74 35.67
C THR A 980 4.79 13.64 36.40
N VAL A 981 6.07 13.49 36.09
CA VAL A 981 7.11 14.44 36.51
C VAL A 981 7.60 15.21 35.30
N LYS A 982 7.49 16.53 35.38
CA LYS A 982 7.97 17.49 34.38
C LYS A 982 9.11 18.30 34.96
N ILE A 983 10.19 18.41 34.19
CA ILE A 983 11.34 19.23 34.50
C ILE A 983 11.34 20.42 33.54
N HIS A 984 11.43 21.64 34.07
CA HIS A 984 11.39 22.86 33.28
C HIS A 984 12.73 23.62 33.36
N ASP A 985 13.12 24.23 32.24
CA ASP A 985 14.15 25.27 32.16
C ASP A 985 13.54 26.62 32.55
N ARG A 986 14.37 27.64 32.75
CA ARG A 986 14.00 29.05 32.94
C ARG A 986 13.08 29.61 31.85
N SER A 987 12.99 28.99 30.68
CA SER A 987 12.15 29.48 29.58
C SER A 987 10.66 29.09 29.72
N ASP A 988 10.28 28.05 30.47
CA ASP A 988 8.87 27.60 30.69
C ASP A 988 8.03 27.29 29.40
N TRP A 989 8.59 27.32 28.18
CA TRP A 989 7.83 27.13 26.92
C TRP A 989 7.71 25.66 26.44
N GLU A 990 8.65 24.78 26.81
CA GLU A 990 8.60 23.33 26.53
C GLU A 990 9.18 22.53 27.74
N ASP A 991 8.63 21.35 28.02
CA ASP A 991 9.14 20.45 29.08
C ASP A 991 10.51 19.88 28.66
N LEU A 992 11.55 20.05 29.50
CA LEU A 992 12.89 19.49 29.22
C LEU A 992 12.90 17.96 29.29
N TYR A 993 12.09 17.42 30.22
CA TYR A 993 11.93 16.00 30.46
C TYR A 993 10.56 15.78 31.08
N THR A 994 9.81 14.83 30.52
CA THR A 994 8.51 14.42 31.04
C THR A 994 8.50 12.91 31.22
N ARG A 995 8.18 12.46 32.43
CA ARG A 995 8.10 11.04 32.76
C ARG A 995 6.78 10.70 33.41
N ASP A 996 6.06 9.77 32.79
CA ASP A 996 4.85 9.18 33.35
C ASP A 996 5.19 7.86 34.05
N VAL A 997 4.70 7.68 35.27
CA VAL A 997 4.79 6.44 36.03
C VAL A 997 3.40 6.08 36.54
N THR A 998 2.91 4.92 36.10
CA THR A 998 1.62 4.36 36.49
C THR A 998 1.74 3.50 37.75
N PHE A 999 0.89 3.73 38.73
CA PHE A 999 0.80 3.01 40.01
C PHE A 999 -0.54 2.30 40.15
N SER A 1000 -0.57 1.12 40.77
CA SER A 1000 -1.82 0.53 41.29
C SER A 1000 -2.20 1.18 42.63
N TRP A 1001 -3.50 1.21 42.96
CA TRP A 1001 -4.07 1.86 44.17
C TRP A 1001 -3.19 1.75 45.42
N THR A 1002 -2.96 2.90 46.08
CA THR A 1002 -2.24 3.04 47.35
C THR A 1002 -3.21 3.33 48.49
N ASP A 1003 -3.23 2.55 49.57
CA ASP A 1003 -4.00 2.83 50.80
C ASP A 1003 -3.10 3.15 52.01
N SER A 1004 -1.79 3.18 51.78
CA SER A 1004 -0.75 3.47 52.77
C SER A 1004 0.39 4.24 52.11
N ASP A 1005 1.21 4.91 52.92
CA ASP A 1005 2.33 5.70 52.42
C ASP A 1005 3.39 4.82 51.75
N HIS A 1006 3.82 5.24 50.57
CA HIS A 1006 4.87 4.59 49.79
C HIS A 1006 5.85 5.62 49.26
N VAL A 1007 7.08 5.15 49.04
CA VAL A 1007 8.13 5.92 48.39
C VAL A 1007 8.22 5.48 46.95
N TRP A 1008 8.15 6.45 46.06
CA TRP A 1008 8.64 6.33 44.70
C TRP A 1008 9.98 7.06 44.60
N MET A 1009 11.01 6.35 44.16
CA MET A 1009 12.33 6.89 43.89
C MET A 1009 12.62 6.72 42.41
N LEU A 1010 13.06 7.81 41.78
CA LEU A 1010 13.53 7.83 40.40
C LEU A 1010 14.96 8.34 40.41
N TRP A 1011 15.90 7.49 40.03
CA TRP A 1011 17.26 7.92 39.70
C TRP A 1011 17.34 8.08 38.18
N MET A 1012 17.94 9.16 37.71
CA MET A 1012 18.12 9.41 36.28
C MET A 1012 19.43 10.12 35.99
N SER A 1013 20.03 9.78 34.86
CA SER A 1013 21.15 10.49 34.25
C SER A 1013 20.66 11.02 32.90
N TYR A 1014 20.81 12.33 32.71
CA TYR A 1014 20.36 13.02 31.51
C TYR A 1014 21.56 13.35 30.63
N GLY A 1015 21.54 12.94 29.36
CA GLY A 1015 22.70 13.02 28.47
C GLY A 1015 23.00 14.40 27.88
N LYS A 1016 22.34 15.47 28.35
CA LYS A 1016 22.43 16.82 27.78
C LYS A 1016 22.64 17.88 28.85
N GLU A 1017 23.48 18.86 28.53
CA GLU A 1017 23.71 20.03 29.38
C GLU A 1017 22.48 20.95 29.40
N VAL A 1018 21.85 21.13 30.57
CA VAL A 1018 20.67 22.01 30.72
C VAL A 1018 20.61 22.69 32.08
N ASP A 1019 20.10 23.92 32.12
CA ASP A 1019 19.81 24.63 33.37
C ASP A 1019 18.42 24.25 33.89
N VAL A 1020 18.35 23.54 35.01
CA VAL A 1020 17.05 23.16 35.60
C VAL A 1020 16.57 24.23 36.58
N SER A 1021 15.36 24.74 36.37
CA SER A 1021 14.76 25.80 37.19
C SER A 1021 13.62 25.30 38.09
N ARG A 1022 12.84 24.31 37.64
CA ARG A 1022 11.63 23.84 38.36
C ARG A 1022 11.35 22.37 38.08
N PHE A 1023 10.89 21.67 39.12
CA PHE A 1023 10.30 20.34 39.00
C PHE A 1023 8.82 20.38 39.35
N ARG A 1024 8.00 19.75 38.51
CA ARG A 1024 6.55 19.67 38.66
C ARG A 1024 6.12 18.21 38.70
N PHE A 1025 5.43 17.84 39.76
CA PHE A 1025 4.89 16.50 40.02
C PHE A 1025 3.37 16.59 39.94
N GLU A 1026 2.77 15.90 38.99
CA GLU A 1026 1.32 15.89 38.74
C GLU A 1026 0.81 14.46 38.89
N CYS A 1027 -0.34 14.26 39.51
CA CYS A 1027 -1.03 12.98 39.56
C CYS A 1027 -2.42 13.14 38.93
N LYS A 1028 -2.71 12.36 37.90
CA LYS A 1028 -4.01 12.42 37.19
C LYS A 1028 -5.16 11.89 38.04
N SER A 1029 -4.88 11.02 39.01
CA SER A 1029 -5.87 10.52 39.95
C SER A 1029 -6.15 11.55 41.05
N GLU A 1030 -7.41 11.91 41.25
CA GLU A 1030 -7.86 12.82 42.31
C GLU A 1030 -7.75 12.22 43.73
N PHE A 1031 -7.50 10.90 43.82
CA PHE A 1031 -7.47 10.15 45.07
C PHE A 1031 -6.07 10.01 45.66
N VAL A 1032 -5.04 10.11 44.83
CA VAL A 1032 -3.64 10.03 45.24
C VAL A 1032 -3.08 11.44 45.42
N VAL A 1033 -2.40 11.65 46.55
CA VAL A 1033 -1.83 12.94 46.90
C VAL A 1033 -0.34 12.82 47.20
N PHE A 1034 0.41 13.87 46.87
CA PHE A 1034 1.78 13.99 47.33
C PHE A 1034 1.76 14.40 48.80
N ARG A 1035 2.47 13.66 49.65
CA ARG A 1035 2.71 14.06 51.05
C ARG A 1035 4.01 14.83 51.17
N ARG A 1036 5.06 14.32 50.53
CA ARG A 1036 6.37 14.96 50.50
C ARG A 1036 7.04 14.69 49.17
N VAL A 1037 7.77 15.67 48.65
CA VAL A 1037 8.56 15.55 47.43
C VAL A 1037 9.97 16.05 47.73
N GLY A 1038 10.98 15.34 47.22
CA GLY A 1038 12.38 15.63 47.44
C GLY A 1038 13.20 15.44 46.18
N ILE A 1039 14.20 16.31 46.00
CA ILE A 1039 15.12 16.33 44.85
C ILE A 1039 16.55 16.46 45.38
N HIS A 1040 17.45 15.63 44.87
CA HIS A 1040 18.87 15.70 45.18
C HIS A 1040 19.70 15.52 43.92
N PHE A 1041 20.73 16.37 43.77
CA PHE A 1041 21.65 16.36 42.64
C PHE A 1041 22.96 15.68 43.05
N LEU A 1042 23.43 14.73 42.25
CA LEU A 1042 24.70 14.01 42.44
C LEU A 1042 25.71 14.51 41.39
N LYS A 1043 26.79 15.15 41.83
CA LYS A 1043 27.88 15.63 40.95
C LYS A 1043 29.01 14.62 40.85
N LYS A 1044 29.46 14.31 39.63
CA LYS A 1044 30.62 13.45 39.38
C LYS A 1044 31.86 14.33 39.18
N HIS A 1045 32.57 14.69 40.26
CA HIS A 1045 33.68 15.64 40.16
C HIS A 1045 34.89 15.12 39.38
N GLU A 1046 35.43 16.01 38.54
CA GLU A 1046 36.57 15.88 37.64
C GLU A 1046 37.89 15.54 38.34
N GLU A 1047 38.62 14.58 37.77
CA GLU A 1047 40.05 14.40 38.00
C GLU A 1047 40.84 15.60 37.44
N ASN A 1048 41.87 16.02 38.20
CA ASN A 1048 42.98 16.92 37.87
C ASN A 1048 42.91 18.36 38.39
N VAL A 1049 43.54 18.60 39.55
CA VAL A 1049 44.33 19.82 39.76
C VAL A 1049 45.76 19.38 40.03
N ARG A 1050 46.69 19.87 39.19
CA ARG A 1050 48.13 19.61 39.24
C ARG A 1050 48.78 20.42 40.36
N ASP A 1051 49.78 19.81 40.99
CA ASP A 1051 50.79 20.49 41.80
C ASP A 1051 51.45 21.64 41.02
N GLU A 1052 51.67 22.77 41.72
CA GLU A 1052 52.68 23.83 41.54
C GLU A 1052 52.05 25.19 41.89
N ASP A 1053 52.25 25.68 43.11
CA ASP A 1053 52.97 26.96 43.36
C ASP A 1053 52.83 27.49 44.80
N ILE A 1054 54.00 27.66 45.42
CA ILE A 1054 54.44 28.82 46.22
C ILE A 1054 54.01 28.89 47.71
N THR A 1055 54.97 28.45 48.53
CA THR A 1055 55.58 29.13 49.70
C THR A 1055 55.04 30.52 50.09
N GLY A 1056 54.70 30.73 51.36
CA GLY A 1056 54.53 32.09 51.89
C GLY A 1056 54.02 32.11 53.32
N ASP A 1057 54.81 32.77 54.16
CA ASP A 1057 54.72 32.93 55.60
C ASP A 1057 53.60 33.90 56.05
N GLU A 1058 53.37 33.95 57.37
CA GLU A 1058 52.69 34.98 58.18
C GLU A 1058 51.16 34.94 58.40
N GLY A 1059 50.80 34.68 59.68
CA GLY A 1059 49.77 35.38 60.49
C GLY A 1059 48.30 35.22 60.08
N GLY A 1060 47.40 34.58 60.85
CA GLY A 1060 47.20 34.76 62.28
C GLY A 1060 46.21 35.90 62.55
N ASP A 1061 44.91 35.61 62.56
CA ASP A 1061 43.96 35.96 63.65
C ASP A 1061 42.48 35.84 63.25
N CYS A 1062 41.67 35.59 64.27
CA CYS A 1062 40.20 35.62 64.34
C CYS A 1062 39.43 34.40 63.84
N TRP A 1063 39.30 33.37 64.69
CA TRP A 1063 38.01 32.69 64.96
C TRP A 1063 38.06 32.12 66.40
N LEU A 1064 37.88 33.00 67.39
CA LEU A 1064 37.92 32.67 68.82
C LEU A 1064 36.65 33.10 69.59
N ASP A 1065 35.47 33.13 68.94
CA ASP A 1065 34.27 33.72 69.55
C ASP A 1065 32.99 32.86 69.53
N PHE A 1066 33.06 31.52 69.56
CA PHE A 1066 31.83 30.73 69.75
C PHE A 1066 31.94 29.48 70.64
N MET A 1067 32.86 29.50 71.60
CA MET A 1067 32.93 28.53 72.70
C MET A 1067 33.10 29.26 74.04
N ASP A 1068 32.01 29.72 74.65
CA ASP A 1068 31.73 29.53 76.09
C ASP A 1068 30.41 30.19 76.51
N GLU A 1069 29.43 29.39 76.93
CA GLU A 1069 28.66 29.70 78.14
C GLU A 1069 28.10 28.41 78.79
N LYS A 1070 28.85 27.93 79.78
CA LYS A 1070 28.45 27.38 81.10
C LYS A 1070 27.10 26.65 81.21
N ARG A 1071 27.08 25.34 81.52
CA ARG A 1071 27.31 24.71 82.84
C ARG A 1071 26.56 25.35 84.03
N HIS A 1072 25.58 24.62 84.55
CA HIS A 1072 25.43 24.15 85.95
C HIS A 1072 24.02 23.51 86.05
N SER A 1073 23.80 22.33 86.60
CA SER A 1073 24.11 21.89 87.97
C SER A 1073 23.83 20.37 88.05
N SER A 1074 24.76 19.57 88.61
CA SER A 1074 24.59 18.86 89.90
C SER A 1074 23.74 17.57 89.79
N ILE A 1075 24.11 16.35 90.21
CA ILE A 1075 25.08 15.83 91.20
C ILE A 1075 25.13 14.27 91.05
N SER A 1076 26.26 13.67 91.47
CA SER A 1076 26.52 12.27 91.89
C SER A 1076 26.75 11.19 90.83
N TYR A 1077 27.56 10.13 90.99
CA TYR A 1077 28.78 9.75 91.75
C TYR A 1077 28.93 8.22 91.50
N LEU A 1078 30.17 7.72 91.32
CA LEU A 1078 30.69 6.34 91.58
C LEU A 1078 30.34 5.21 90.58
N GLU A 1079 31.30 4.74 89.76
CA GLU A 1079 32.37 3.73 90.04
C GLU A 1079 31.86 2.27 89.84
N ASN A 1080 32.47 1.41 89.01
CA ASN A 1080 33.89 1.00 89.02
C ASN A 1080 34.42 0.38 87.69
N ASP A 1081 35.68 0.74 87.39
CA ASP A 1081 36.87 -0.05 86.93
C ASP A 1081 36.82 -0.97 85.70
N ASN A 1082 37.78 -1.00 84.76
CA ASN A 1082 39.17 -0.48 84.64
C ASN A 1082 39.44 -0.20 83.13
N LYS A 1083 40.04 0.94 82.70
CA LYS A 1083 41.49 1.22 82.49
C LYS A 1083 42.23 0.13 81.66
N ASN A 1084 42.90 0.42 80.52
CA ASN A 1084 43.71 1.59 80.14
C ASN A 1084 43.70 1.91 78.62
N SER A 1085 43.79 3.23 78.35
CA SER A 1085 44.41 4.04 77.27
C SER A 1085 45.33 3.35 76.25
N GLU A 1086 45.28 3.68 74.95
CA GLU A 1086 45.82 4.91 74.26
C GLU A 1086 47.36 5.04 74.45
N GLU A 1087 48.19 5.32 73.45
CA GLU A 1087 48.14 6.46 72.51
C GLU A 1087 48.87 6.18 71.17
N ASP A 1088 48.39 6.89 70.15
CA ASP A 1088 49.09 7.48 68.99
C ASP A 1088 49.87 6.61 67.99
N PHE A 1089 49.30 6.46 66.78
CA PHE A 1089 49.79 7.14 65.56
C PHE A 1089 48.86 6.83 64.37
N TYR A 1090 48.79 7.76 63.41
CA TYR A 1090 48.11 7.71 62.10
C TYR A 1090 46.72 8.36 61.94
N CYS A 1091 46.71 9.68 62.14
CA CYS A 1091 45.98 10.57 61.22
C CYS A 1091 46.71 10.61 59.86
N GLY A 1092 46.15 9.98 58.83
CA GLY A 1092 46.68 10.06 57.47
C GLY A 1092 45.90 9.29 56.40
N ALA A 1093 45.18 8.23 56.75
CA ALA A 1093 44.44 7.40 55.78
C ALA A 1093 42.90 7.53 55.85
N ILE A 1094 42.35 8.16 56.89
CA ILE A 1094 40.89 8.27 57.09
C ILE A 1094 40.24 9.34 56.20
N PHE A 1095 41.02 10.28 55.65
CA PHE A 1095 40.47 11.34 54.81
C PHE A 1095 40.10 10.91 53.38
N ASN A 1096 40.56 9.75 52.92
CA ASN A 1096 40.13 9.18 51.63
C ASN A 1096 38.97 8.17 51.76
N PHE A 1097 38.59 7.77 52.98
CA PHE A 1097 37.53 6.78 53.22
C PHE A 1097 36.11 7.39 53.31
N LEU A 1098 35.99 8.72 53.29
CA LEU A 1098 34.73 9.47 53.48
C LEU A 1098 34.14 10.06 52.18
N ARG A 1099 34.64 9.67 51.00
CA ARG A 1099 34.30 10.35 49.72
C ARG A 1099 33.00 9.95 49.02
N CYS A 1100 32.18 9.05 49.56
CA CYS A 1100 30.78 8.86 49.12
C CYS A 1100 29.84 8.65 50.31
N GLY A 1101 29.68 9.68 51.15
CA GLY A 1101 28.75 9.67 52.28
C GLY A 1101 27.28 9.48 51.90
N ALA A 1102 26.84 9.86 50.69
CA ALA A 1102 25.42 9.85 50.32
C ALA A 1102 24.83 8.43 50.16
N ILE A 1103 25.53 7.51 49.50
CA ILE A 1103 25.05 6.12 49.28
C ILE A 1103 25.15 5.28 50.57
N PHE A 1104 26.18 5.53 51.39
CA PHE A 1104 26.32 4.87 52.70
C PHE A 1104 25.27 5.39 53.71
N ASN A 1105 24.94 6.69 53.66
CA ASN A 1105 23.82 7.28 54.42
C ASN A 1105 22.45 6.82 53.87
N PHE A 1106 22.31 6.56 52.57
CA PHE A 1106 21.12 5.97 51.95
C PHE A 1106 20.79 4.59 52.56
N LEU A 1107 21.79 3.70 52.66
CA LEU A 1107 21.63 2.39 53.33
C LEU A 1107 21.31 2.52 54.82
N ARG A 1108 21.84 3.55 55.48
CA ARG A 1108 21.62 3.80 56.92
C ARG A 1108 20.23 4.38 57.22
N CYS A 1109 19.60 5.09 56.29
CA CYS A 1109 18.26 5.68 56.43
C CYS A 1109 17.11 4.72 56.06
N LEU A 1110 17.40 3.59 55.42
CA LEU A 1110 16.40 2.57 55.07
C LEU A 1110 15.97 1.70 56.26
N LEU A 1111 16.66 1.81 57.41
CA LEU A 1111 16.27 1.18 58.67
C LEU A 1111 15.28 2.08 59.42
N PRO A 1112 14.17 1.55 59.95
CA PRO A 1112 13.42 2.27 60.99
C PRO A 1112 14.32 2.46 62.20
N SER A 1113 14.44 3.72 62.67
CA SER A 1113 15.08 4.05 63.95
C SER A 1113 14.44 3.33 65.12
#